data_AF-A0A1G0YRC1-F1
#
_entry.id   AF-A0A1G0YRC1-F1
#
_cell.length_a   1.000
_cell.length_b   1.000
_cell.length_c   1.000
_cell.angle_alpha   90.00
_cell.angle_beta   90.00
_cell.angle_gamma   90.00
#
_symmetry.space_group_name_H-M   'P 1'
#
loop_
_entity.id
_entity.type
_entity.pdbx_description
1 polymer ?
#
loop_
_entity_poly.entity_id
_entity_poly.type
_entity_poly.pdbx_seq_one_letter_code
_entity_poly.pdbx_strand_id
1 'polypeptide(L)'
;MASIREKMEFDGFGKITKIFIFCAFLLALNLGAEETKAPTEDKNLKEEYKTLLMGNDKISQGERKAGMKIEIEEVNLPAPVPKINEKFPIPPAKIEGQCFYKNNHPSYFIGAEVGLNQYPFLYKVLGLDILQFTGGEYLNNILRESKEGNTVKISWRYPKETDLAIREILENGFLAYVQQIEDKSKCYPLLDENFKDLLVTYGHFYIFRHDIPDAWKIRENARKISLEASAKYPVFAYELFNEIGFTDYGPNALKRFRSEMEAKYSSIGSANKIWGTAFKNFEEVNPPLKGGGGDSSFTILGKKVSRMLWLDWLKFSERNSAESFKKTYDLVKKYDPGAYLTTQTHCQYFYDYGAHGVNPFLKSQTEDFYGDESGFMYYTQLEGYEDVEKINRMLRALMWLDYLSNIVPDKPQVSEETGIGGAYVDIKKLPHVLDLHNGNWEFISDNKEEGLKLDYWKADYDDSSWKNITVPDMWANQGYEKTSFAWYRYHFKIPEKYSRQQIYLNAKELADTATVYINGQEIYKTKKYNEQFGIDISKYLKPSENVLSIGIKNDYFQSNRYWGGIRGSISLDLVNAGEMIPMNYGQMRSFFWERALHGEAGVFPSYIYSPEGFQKYSVFNPEKIRYDALKGIPKAKAEINSVGKIVLTKKPRRDGVIALVYPLENMRYHIHKVFSEMIAGPLVYDLSKWYAGLLFSGVPLSVISNDYILEKNIGKYRAVFMRGNDRVPGKLMEKLRKYVSDGGVLVIDDSSLMKEEDSDKNLSVEDFLGCKRLSSVKEQGKIDLSAFEMGTVSSENKKRDASGGTLLELKGGKSIASDEKQRPAVVQNDFGKGKIYVIGRELPENETNKLLQAILEKEGILAEIELSSAKDLPYVEKHLLGEKGSYLLYLHNWGGGVHDVSIKIPGNLLPGNYNIRNLETGKTVAENISVQDLKEKGIKIELQSQTATALIIEEKNLKPLAIDDISEEQRKWLDYICRPSPKNVPLEKRILIDSAHINQYSRIHLLTAAKALEDKGYEVNVTLSGLTEKTMKTYTDHIGLEELSDYGIFFMGGIRRIEIKEADKLIEWVKNGGSLFICGNWFRGPHGWLSNNSVNSKFYSKLGALVENNSFEDGTNNLNKEAMYPVFSNIAESKITKGVKDIYSQGMAVLNLKAPEWQALVKGNKTSNYPDKPAIAVRTFGKGKIVLCGDAAWLKPTLLEKGDNMKLLVNLMNWLAVKD
;
A
#
# COMPACT_ATOMS: atom_id res chain seq x y z
N MET A 1 28.83 -2.88 -39.33
CA MET A 1 27.50 -3.17 -38.73
C MET A 1 27.38 -4.56 -38.09
N ALA A 2 28.42 -5.40 -38.09
CA ALA A 2 28.42 -6.67 -37.33
C ALA A 2 29.09 -6.57 -35.93
N SER A 3 29.75 -5.46 -35.58
CA SER A 3 30.45 -5.28 -34.29
C SER A 3 29.68 -4.46 -33.23
N ILE A 4 28.40 -4.16 -33.47
CA ILE A 4 27.55 -3.38 -32.54
C ILE A 4 26.48 -4.27 -31.88
N ARG A 5 26.36 -5.56 -32.25
CA ARG A 5 25.40 -6.51 -31.68
C ARG A 5 25.87 -7.23 -30.40
N GLU A 6 27.14 -7.15 -30.01
CA GLU A 6 27.68 -7.86 -28.83
C GLU A 6 27.80 -7.02 -27.55
N LYS A 7 27.31 -5.78 -27.51
CA LYS A 7 27.41 -4.90 -26.32
C LYS A 7 26.08 -4.31 -25.82
N MET A 8 24.93 -4.86 -26.21
CA MET A 8 23.61 -4.40 -25.75
C MET A 8 22.77 -5.50 -25.08
N GLU A 9 23.40 -6.33 -24.24
CA GLU A 9 22.70 -7.03 -23.18
C GLU A 9 23.13 -6.42 -21.85
N PHE A 10 22.17 -6.21 -20.95
CA PHE A 10 22.29 -5.55 -19.62
C PHE A 10 22.29 -4.02 -19.61
N ASP A 11 21.12 -3.40 -19.75
CA ASP A 11 20.63 -2.42 -18.75
C ASP A 11 19.21 -1.94 -19.08
N GLY A 12 18.21 -2.66 -18.56
CA GLY A 12 16.79 -2.29 -18.66
C GLY A 12 16.30 -1.42 -17.51
N PHE A 13 17.06 -1.28 -16.43
CA PHE A 13 16.61 -0.60 -15.21
C PHE A 13 17.29 0.77 -14.97
N GLY A 14 18.43 1.05 -15.61
CA GLY A 14 19.16 2.31 -15.44
C GLY A 14 18.63 3.51 -16.23
N LYS A 15 17.80 3.31 -17.26
CA LYS A 15 17.31 4.39 -18.13
C LYS A 15 16.20 5.23 -17.50
N ILE A 16 15.33 4.65 -16.68
CA ILE A 16 14.22 5.37 -16.02
C ILE A 16 14.76 6.28 -14.91
N THR A 17 15.75 5.81 -14.15
CA THR A 17 16.38 6.58 -13.06
C THR A 17 17.25 7.73 -13.59
N LYS A 18 17.95 7.56 -14.72
CA LYS A 18 18.78 8.63 -15.32
C LYS A 18 17.96 9.74 -16.00
N ILE A 19 16.78 9.43 -16.54
CA ILE A 19 15.87 10.44 -17.12
C ILE A 19 15.20 11.27 -16.00
N PHE A 20 14.85 10.64 -14.87
CA PHE A 20 14.30 11.33 -13.70
C PHE A 20 15.28 12.36 -13.09
N ILE A 21 16.57 12.02 -13.04
CA ILE A 21 17.62 12.90 -12.50
C ILE A 21 17.96 14.04 -13.47
N PHE A 22 17.89 13.81 -14.79
CA PHE A 22 18.18 14.84 -15.79
C PHE A 22 17.06 15.90 -15.93
N CYS A 23 15.79 15.50 -15.75
CA CYS A 23 14.65 16.42 -15.80
C CYS A 23 14.50 17.26 -14.53
N ALA A 24 14.88 16.73 -13.36
CA ALA A 24 14.88 17.49 -12.10
C ALA A 24 15.88 18.66 -12.10
N PHE A 25 16.94 18.57 -12.91
CA PHE A 25 18.05 19.52 -12.87
C PHE A 25 17.90 20.73 -13.81
N LEU A 26 17.25 20.57 -14.97
CA LEU A 26 17.04 21.68 -15.91
C LEU A 26 16.00 22.70 -15.41
N LEU A 27 15.16 22.34 -14.43
CA LEU A 27 14.16 23.23 -13.85
C LEU A 27 14.71 24.22 -12.80
N ALA A 28 15.96 24.05 -12.35
CA ALA A 28 16.56 24.86 -11.30
C ALA A 28 17.28 26.14 -11.78
N LEU A 29 17.36 26.38 -13.11
CA LEU A 29 18.29 27.38 -13.67
C LEU A 29 17.69 28.68 -14.24
N ASN A 30 16.44 29.05 -13.97
CA ASN A 30 15.94 30.36 -14.41
C ASN A 30 15.10 31.07 -13.34
N LEU A 31 15.75 31.91 -12.54
CA LEU A 31 15.15 33.04 -11.84
C LEU A 31 16.16 34.19 -11.79
N GLY A 32 15.78 35.36 -12.33
CA GLY A 32 16.53 36.60 -12.22
C GLY A 32 15.80 37.81 -12.81
N ALA A 33 15.24 38.63 -11.90
CA ALA A 33 14.89 40.06 -11.97
C ALA A 33 13.72 40.59 -12.83
N GLU A 34 12.91 41.45 -12.18
CA GLU A 34 11.77 42.23 -12.67
C GLU A 34 12.20 43.51 -13.41
N GLU A 35 11.36 44.04 -14.31
CA GLU A 35 10.81 45.42 -14.24
C GLU A 35 9.79 45.72 -15.36
N THR A 36 8.87 46.63 -15.05
CA THR A 36 7.59 46.97 -15.71
C THR A 36 7.68 47.78 -17.02
N LYS A 37 6.76 47.52 -17.97
CA LYS A 37 6.07 48.51 -18.85
C LYS A 37 4.93 47.86 -19.66
N ALA A 38 3.81 48.56 -19.86
CA ALA A 38 2.69 48.20 -20.74
C ALA A 38 2.49 49.32 -21.80
N PRO A 39 1.68 49.14 -22.86
CA PRO A 39 1.43 47.94 -23.69
C PRO A 39 1.65 48.23 -25.20
N THR A 40 2.05 47.23 -25.99
CA THR A 40 1.88 47.23 -27.45
C THR A 40 1.58 45.82 -27.96
N GLU A 41 0.70 45.73 -28.96
CA GLU A 41 0.00 44.55 -29.49
C GLU A 41 0.89 43.32 -29.79
N ASP A 42 1.00 42.48 -28.77
CA ASP A 42 0.53 41.10 -28.73
C ASP A 42 0.95 40.05 -29.79
N LYS A 43 2.26 40.00 -30.06
CA LYS A 43 2.92 38.74 -30.48
C LYS A 43 3.15 37.79 -29.30
N ASN A 44 3.21 38.33 -28.08
CA ASN A 44 3.53 37.60 -26.85
C ASN A 44 2.39 36.71 -26.33
N LEU A 45 1.09 37.04 -26.47
CA LEU A 45 0.02 36.11 -26.06
C LEU A 45 0.01 34.84 -26.91
N LYS A 46 0.44 34.86 -28.18
CA LYS A 46 0.53 33.63 -28.98
C LYS A 46 1.61 32.67 -28.48
N GLU A 47 2.75 33.21 -28.03
CA GLU A 47 3.85 32.44 -27.45
C GLU A 47 3.51 32.00 -26.00
N GLU A 48 2.90 32.89 -25.21
CA GLU A 48 2.40 32.59 -23.88
C GLU A 48 1.29 31.53 -23.91
N TYR A 49 0.42 31.57 -24.90
CA TYR A 49 -0.64 30.57 -25.16
C TYR A 49 -0.09 29.20 -25.55
N LYS A 50 1.01 29.12 -26.33
CA LYS A 50 1.74 27.86 -26.53
C LYS A 50 2.36 27.34 -25.23
N THR A 51 2.75 28.24 -24.33
CA THR A 51 3.36 27.89 -23.04
C THR A 51 2.33 27.51 -21.98
N LEU A 52 1.06 27.94 -22.14
CA LEU A 52 -0.06 27.70 -21.22
C LEU A 52 -0.74 26.32 -21.40
N LEU A 53 -0.45 25.62 -22.51
CA LEU A 53 -1.12 24.39 -22.92
C LEU A 53 -0.21 23.17 -23.02
N MET A 54 1.10 23.33 -22.86
CA MET A 54 2.05 22.22 -22.96
C MET A 54 2.39 21.66 -21.58
N GLY A 55 1.70 20.59 -21.20
CA GLY A 55 2.34 19.56 -20.39
C GLY A 55 3.57 19.03 -21.12
N ASN A 56 4.57 18.54 -20.39
CA ASN A 56 5.87 18.14 -20.95
C ASN A 56 5.84 16.88 -21.84
N ASP A 57 4.67 16.28 -22.08
CA ASP A 57 4.55 14.98 -22.73
C ASP A 57 4.06 15.06 -24.18
N LYS A 58 4.63 14.20 -25.03
CA LYS A 58 4.03 13.85 -26.32
C LYS A 58 2.83 12.95 -26.05
N ILE A 59 1.62 13.48 -26.23
CA ILE A 59 0.41 12.65 -26.22
C ILE A 59 0.55 11.58 -27.31
N SER A 60 0.16 10.33 -27.04
CA SER A 60 -0.11 9.36 -28.10
C SER A 60 -1.42 9.73 -28.81
N GLN A 61 -1.49 10.91 -29.41
CA GLN A 61 -2.51 11.23 -30.39
C GLN A 61 -2.11 10.51 -31.68
N GLY A 62 -2.89 9.51 -32.05
CA GLY A 62 -2.74 8.85 -33.32
C GLY A 62 -4.11 8.58 -33.90
N GLU A 63 -4.22 8.82 -35.20
CA GLU A 63 -5.39 8.41 -35.96
C GLU A 63 -5.20 6.96 -36.45
N ARG A 64 -6.30 6.36 -36.89
CA ARG A 64 -6.24 5.14 -37.68
C ARG A 64 -5.33 5.36 -38.88
N LYS A 65 -4.38 4.46 -39.12
CA LYS A 65 -3.54 4.53 -40.32
C LYS A 65 -4.43 4.45 -41.57
N ALA A 66 -4.26 5.39 -42.49
CA ALA A 66 -5.06 5.47 -43.70
C ALA A 66 -5.02 4.15 -44.49
N GLY A 67 -6.18 3.67 -44.93
CA GLY A 67 -6.32 2.42 -45.69
C GLY A 67 -6.32 1.13 -44.85
N MET A 68 -6.03 1.20 -43.54
CA MET A 68 -6.09 0.05 -42.65
C MET A 68 -7.55 -0.27 -42.26
N LYS A 69 -7.91 -1.54 -42.34
CA LYS A 69 -9.21 -2.09 -41.92
C LYS A 69 -9.03 -2.95 -40.68
N ILE A 70 -10.04 -2.95 -39.80
CA ILE A 70 -10.09 -3.88 -38.67
C ILE A 70 -11.27 -4.83 -38.88
N GLU A 71 -11.04 -6.11 -38.62
CA GLU A 71 -12.07 -7.14 -38.63
C GLU A 71 -12.07 -7.79 -37.25
N ILE A 72 -13.22 -7.77 -36.57
CA ILE A 72 -13.36 -8.27 -35.20
C ILE A 72 -14.28 -9.47 -35.25
N GLU A 73 -13.74 -10.65 -34.92
CA GLU A 73 -14.51 -11.88 -34.77
C GLU A 73 -15.61 -11.69 -33.72
N GLU A 74 -16.84 -12.08 -34.06
CA GLU A 74 -17.98 -11.97 -33.14
C GLU A 74 -18.02 -13.16 -32.19
N VAL A 75 -18.20 -12.90 -30.90
CA VAL A 75 -18.38 -13.91 -29.87
C VAL A 75 -19.86 -14.08 -29.62
N ASN A 76 -20.37 -15.27 -29.92
CA ASN A 76 -21.76 -15.64 -29.69
C ASN A 76 -21.89 -16.32 -28.33
N LEU A 77 -22.34 -15.57 -27.32
CA LEU A 77 -22.57 -16.08 -25.97
C LEU A 77 -24.07 -16.02 -25.64
N PRO A 78 -24.67 -17.10 -25.09
CA PRO A 78 -26.06 -17.04 -24.63
C PRO A 78 -26.22 -16.06 -23.45
N ALA A 79 -27.33 -15.34 -23.39
CA ALA A 79 -27.67 -14.41 -22.32
C ALA A 79 -29.00 -14.81 -21.66
N PRO A 80 -29.01 -15.25 -20.38
CA PRO A 80 -27.85 -15.46 -19.52
C PRO A 80 -27.02 -16.70 -19.92
N VAL A 81 -25.77 -16.76 -19.44
CA VAL A 81 -24.88 -17.92 -19.64
C VAL A 81 -25.44 -19.13 -18.90
N PRO A 82 -25.55 -20.31 -19.54
CA PRO A 82 -26.02 -21.52 -18.87
C PRO A 82 -25.07 -21.93 -17.72
N LYS A 83 -25.63 -22.11 -16.52
CA LYS A 83 -24.88 -22.59 -15.35
C LYS A 83 -24.62 -24.10 -15.48
N ILE A 84 -23.45 -24.56 -15.01
CA ILE A 84 -23.16 -26.00 -14.94
C ILE A 84 -23.97 -26.67 -13.82
N ASN A 85 -24.31 -27.95 -13.99
CA ASN A 85 -25.05 -28.72 -12.99
C ASN A 85 -24.14 -29.36 -11.92
N GLU A 86 -23.03 -28.71 -11.60
CA GLU A 86 -22.06 -29.17 -10.62
C GLU A 86 -22.27 -28.46 -9.28
N LYS A 87 -22.12 -29.20 -8.17
CA LYS A 87 -22.25 -28.64 -6.83
C LYS A 87 -20.88 -28.46 -6.21
N PHE A 88 -20.62 -27.25 -5.72
CA PHE A 88 -19.39 -26.91 -5.01
C PHE A 88 -19.66 -26.73 -3.51
N PRO A 89 -18.69 -27.04 -2.63
CA PRO A 89 -18.82 -26.89 -1.18
C PRO A 89 -18.67 -25.43 -0.72
N ILE A 90 -19.29 -24.50 -1.44
CA ILE A 90 -19.27 -23.08 -1.09
C ILE A 90 -20.40 -22.73 -0.10
N PRO A 91 -20.14 -21.85 0.88
CA PRO A 91 -21.18 -21.39 1.79
C PRO A 91 -22.16 -20.46 1.06
N PRO A 92 -23.46 -20.46 1.42
CA PRO A 92 -24.38 -19.42 0.97
C PRO A 92 -23.87 -18.04 1.39
N ALA A 93 -23.69 -17.15 0.43
CA ALA A 93 -23.25 -15.79 0.64
C ALA A 93 -24.06 -14.80 -0.19
N LYS A 94 -24.27 -13.59 0.33
CA LYS A 94 -25.00 -12.51 -0.35
C LYS A 94 -24.58 -11.13 0.18
N ILE A 95 -24.89 -10.10 -0.59
CA ILE A 95 -24.87 -8.70 -0.15
C ILE A 95 -26.29 -8.31 0.27
N GLU A 96 -26.43 -7.69 1.44
CA GLU A 96 -27.69 -7.09 1.88
C GLU A 96 -27.40 -5.77 2.61
N GLY A 97 -27.92 -4.68 2.05
CA GLY A 97 -27.54 -3.33 2.45
C GLY A 97 -26.02 -3.18 2.39
N GLN A 98 -25.43 -2.69 3.46
CA GLN A 98 -24.00 -2.39 3.57
C GLN A 98 -23.11 -3.55 4.04
N CYS A 99 -23.64 -4.76 4.13
CA CYS A 99 -22.95 -5.89 4.77
C CYS A 99 -22.90 -7.11 3.84
N PHE A 100 -21.83 -7.90 3.96
CA PHE A 100 -21.79 -9.25 3.45
C PHE A 100 -22.41 -10.21 4.45
N TYR A 101 -23.19 -11.16 3.96
CA TYR A 101 -23.73 -12.25 4.76
C TYR A 101 -23.10 -13.56 4.31
N LYS A 102 -22.67 -14.38 5.28
CA LYS A 102 -22.24 -15.77 5.07
C LYS A 102 -23.06 -16.65 6.00
N ASN A 103 -23.68 -17.71 5.47
CA ASN A 103 -24.60 -18.57 6.23
C ASN A 103 -25.75 -17.78 6.91
N ASN A 104 -26.25 -16.71 6.26
CA ASN A 104 -27.25 -15.79 6.81
C ASN A 104 -26.82 -15.01 8.08
N HIS A 105 -25.52 -14.93 8.37
CA HIS A 105 -24.97 -14.08 9.42
C HIS A 105 -24.18 -12.91 8.82
N PRO A 106 -24.31 -11.68 9.36
CA PRO A 106 -23.40 -10.58 9.04
C PRO A 106 -21.95 -11.06 9.21
N SER A 107 -21.10 -10.83 8.21
CA SER A 107 -19.74 -11.37 8.20
C SER A 107 -18.76 -10.38 7.59
N TYR A 108 -17.64 -10.18 8.26
CA TYR A 108 -16.51 -9.44 7.76
C TYR A 108 -15.70 -10.33 6.83
N PHE A 109 -15.61 -9.93 5.55
CA PHE A 109 -14.96 -10.74 4.53
C PHE A 109 -13.46 -10.47 4.52
N ILE A 110 -12.66 -11.54 4.59
CA ILE A 110 -11.22 -11.46 4.32
C ILE A 110 -10.97 -12.15 2.99
N GLY A 111 -10.35 -11.42 2.07
CA GLY A 111 -9.98 -11.94 0.76
C GLY A 111 -8.49 -11.95 0.52
N ALA A 112 -8.12 -12.47 -0.64
CA ALA A 112 -6.80 -12.30 -1.21
C ALA A 112 -6.90 -12.39 -2.72
N GLU A 113 -6.12 -11.54 -3.38
CA GLU A 113 -5.73 -11.78 -4.75
C GLU A 113 -4.97 -13.11 -4.85
N VAL A 114 -5.22 -13.87 -5.92
CA VAL A 114 -4.56 -15.15 -6.20
C VAL A 114 -4.31 -15.33 -7.68
N GLY A 115 -3.17 -15.93 -8.01
CA GLY A 115 -2.91 -16.45 -9.36
C GLY A 115 -3.34 -17.92 -9.50
N LEU A 116 -2.84 -18.58 -10.55
CA LEU A 116 -3.03 -20.04 -10.73
C LEU A 116 -2.33 -20.87 -9.64
N ASN A 117 -1.25 -20.35 -9.05
CA ASN A 117 -0.52 -21.05 -8.01
C ASN A 117 -1.15 -20.73 -6.63
N GLN A 118 -2.24 -21.41 -6.31
CA GLN A 118 -3.02 -21.19 -5.09
C GLN A 118 -2.48 -22.00 -3.89
N TYR A 119 -2.80 -21.56 -2.66
CA TYR A 119 -2.53 -22.27 -1.39
C TYR A 119 -3.80 -22.41 -0.53
N PRO A 120 -4.85 -23.13 -1.00
CA PRO A 120 -6.15 -23.18 -0.34
C PRO A 120 -6.08 -23.59 1.14
N PHE A 121 -5.16 -24.48 1.48
CA PHE A 121 -4.93 -24.90 2.87
C PHE A 121 -4.47 -23.74 3.76
N LEU A 122 -3.45 -22.98 3.33
CA LEU A 122 -2.96 -21.81 4.06
C LEU A 122 -4.06 -20.74 4.19
N TYR A 123 -4.84 -20.52 3.12
CA TYR A 123 -5.94 -19.58 3.12
C TYR A 123 -7.04 -19.96 4.13
N LYS A 124 -7.33 -21.26 4.31
CA LYS A 124 -8.23 -21.76 5.36
C LYS A 124 -7.67 -21.52 6.77
N VAL A 125 -6.37 -21.77 6.96
CA VAL A 125 -5.68 -21.51 8.25
C VAL A 125 -5.79 -20.03 8.63
N LEU A 126 -5.64 -19.13 7.66
CA LEU A 126 -5.76 -17.68 7.84
C LEU A 126 -7.21 -17.17 7.87
N GLY A 127 -8.19 -18.04 7.59
CA GLY A 127 -9.61 -17.71 7.68
C GLY A 127 -10.16 -16.85 6.53
N LEU A 128 -9.62 -16.96 5.32
CA LEU A 128 -10.12 -16.25 4.12
C LEU A 128 -11.51 -16.78 3.71
N ASP A 129 -12.33 -15.92 3.11
CA ASP A 129 -13.66 -16.26 2.57
C ASP A 129 -13.69 -16.30 1.05
N ILE A 130 -12.99 -15.37 0.42
CA ILE A 130 -13.12 -15.03 -0.99
C ILE A 130 -11.75 -14.93 -1.62
N LEU A 131 -11.59 -15.51 -2.81
CA LEU A 131 -10.33 -15.47 -3.55
C LEU A 131 -10.57 -14.72 -4.86
N GLN A 132 -9.90 -13.58 -4.98
CA GLN A 132 -9.90 -12.72 -6.16
C GLN A 132 -8.89 -13.28 -7.14
N PHE A 133 -9.36 -14.06 -8.09
CA PHE A 133 -8.52 -14.59 -9.14
C PHE A 133 -8.14 -13.47 -10.12
N THR A 134 -6.87 -13.09 -10.07
CA THR A 134 -6.25 -12.20 -11.03
C THR A 134 -5.69 -13.09 -12.13
N GLY A 135 -6.44 -13.23 -13.23
CA GLY A 135 -5.98 -13.95 -14.43
C GLY A 135 -4.96 -13.11 -15.22
N GLY A 136 -4.06 -12.44 -14.50
CA GLY A 136 -3.47 -11.14 -14.83
C GLY A 136 -3.09 -11.04 -16.29
N GLU A 137 -3.72 -10.06 -16.93
CA GLU A 137 -3.90 -9.94 -18.36
C GLU A 137 -5.08 -10.76 -18.92
N TYR A 138 -6.29 -10.54 -18.38
CA TYR A 138 -7.56 -11.03 -18.97
C TYR A 138 -7.55 -10.81 -20.50
N LEU A 139 -7.16 -9.61 -20.94
CA LEU A 139 -7.01 -9.31 -22.37
C LEU A 139 -5.85 -10.07 -23.03
N ASN A 140 -4.64 -10.14 -22.46
CA ASN A 140 -3.50 -10.79 -23.16
C ASN A 140 -3.69 -12.31 -23.26
N ASN A 141 -4.43 -12.90 -22.32
CA ASN A 141 -4.76 -14.32 -22.34
C ASN A 141 -5.77 -14.70 -23.43
N ILE A 142 -6.65 -13.77 -23.84
CA ILE A 142 -7.75 -14.05 -24.78
C ILE A 142 -7.59 -13.41 -26.16
N LEU A 143 -7.13 -12.16 -26.26
CA LEU A 143 -7.12 -11.43 -27.52
C LEU A 143 -5.94 -11.87 -28.39
N ARG A 144 -6.18 -12.15 -29.67
CA ARG A 144 -5.15 -12.44 -30.67
C ARG A 144 -5.30 -11.46 -31.82
N GLU A 145 -4.18 -10.94 -32.29
CA GLU A 145 -4.14 -10.07 -33.47
C GLU A 145 -3.30 -10.71 -34.56
N SER A 146 -3.78 -10.63 -35.80
CA SER A 146 -3.05 -11.01 -37.00
C SER A 146 -3.27 -9.97 -38.08
N LYS A 147 -2.41 -9.95 -39.10
CA LYS A 147 -2.49 -9.00 -40.21
C LYS A 147 -2.44 -9.72 -41.54
N GLU A 148 -3.40 -9.42 -42.41
CA GLU A 148 -3.45 -9.88 -43.80
C GLU A 148 -3.61 -8.65 -44.71
N GLY A 149 -2.54 -8.29 -45.43
CA GLY A 149 -2.51 -7.06 -46.22
C GLY A 149 -2.77 -5.81 -45.37
N ASN A 150 -3.84 -5.07 -45.71
CA ASN A 150 -4.28 -3.88 -44.98
C ASN A 150 -5.34 -4.16 -43.91
N THR A 151 -5.64 -5.43 -43.61
CA THR A 151 -6.63 -5.80 -42.59
C THR A 151 -5.90 -6.36 -41.37
N VAL A 152 -6.19 -5.80 -40.18
CA VAL A 152 -5.86 -6.45 -38.90
C VAL A 152 -7.09 -7.20 -38.43
N LYS A 153 -6.93 -8.50 -38.19
CA LYS A 153 -7.98 -9.37 -37.66
C LYS A 153 -7.78 -9.54 -36.17
N ILE A 154 -8.85 -9.38 -35.42
CA ILE A 154 -8.93 -9.65 -33.98
C ILE A 154 -9.73 -10.94 -33.79
N SER A 155 -9.10 -11.92 -33.15
CA SER A 155 -9.70 -13.20 -32.80
C SER A 155 -9.51 -13.52 -31.32
N TRP A 156 -10.19 -14.58 -30.87
CA TRP A 156 -10.31 -14.88 -29.45
C TRP A 156 -9.83 -16.30 -29.10
N ARG A 157 -9.12 -16.41 -27.97
CA ARG A 157 -8.75 -17.68 -27.35
C ARG A 157 -9.58 -17.88 -26.09
N TYR A 158 -10.17 -19.06 -25.94
CA TYR A 158 -10.81 -19.47 -24.69
C TYR A 158 -9.80 -19.59 -23.54
N PRO A 159 -9.97 -18.88 -22.41
CA PRO A 159 -9.03 -18.86 -21.30
C PRO A 159 -9.25 -20.08 -20.38
N LYS A 160 -8.74 -21.23 -20.78
CA LYS A 160 -8.83 -22.49 -20.01
C LYS A 160 -8.27 -22.37 -18.58
N GLU A 161 -7.29 -21.50 -18.38
CA GLU A 161 -6.69 -21.21 -17.09
C GLU A 161 -7.68 -20.61 -16.09
N THR A 162 -8.52 -19.68 -16.56
CA THR A 162 -9.55 -19.05 -15.72
C THR A 162 -10.58 -20.07 -15.26
N ASP A 163 -10.99 -20.98 -16.16
CA ASP A 163 -11.91 -22.08 -15.85
C ASP A 163 -11.37 -22.99 -14.74
N LEU A 164 -10.10 -23.41 -14.85
CA LEU A 164 -9.44 -24.26 -13.85
C LEU A 164 -9.27 -23.55 -12.50
N ALA A 165 -8.88 -22.27 -12.51
CA ALA A 165 -8.70 -21.48 -11.29
C ALA A 165 -10.00 -21.33 -10.51
N ILE A 166 -11.10 -20.98 -11.19
CA ILE A 166 -12.42 -20.82 -10.56
C ILE A 166 -12.86 -22.15 -9.96
N ARG A 167 -12.72 -23.25 -10.72
CA ARG A 167 -13.04 -24.59 -10.23
C ARG A 167 -12.24 -24.95 -8.97
N GLU A 168 -10.93 -24.73 -8.95
CA GLU A 168 -10.08 -25.00 -7.78
C GLU A 168 -10.51 -24.18 -6.55
N ILE A 169 -10.81 -22.89 -6.73
CA ILE A 169 -11.31 -22.00 -5.67
C ILE A 169 -12.61 -22.57 -5.07
N LEU A 170 -13.57 -22.90 -5.93
CA LEU A 170 -14.89 -23.39 -5.52
C LEU A 170 -14.83 -24.79 -4.88
N GLU A 171 -14.05 -25.71 -5.44
CA GLU A 171 -13.82 -27.07 -4.89
C GLU A 171 -13.20 -27.01 -3.48
N ASN A 172 -12.41 -25.98 -3.21
CA ASN A 172 -11.84 -25.76 -1.89
C ASN A 172 -12.76 -25.02 -0.91
N GLY A 173 -13.96 -24.60 -1.35
CA GLY A 173 -14.99 -23.98 -0.51
C GLY A 173 -14.87 -22.47 -0.33
N PHE A 174 -14.13 -21.80 -1.21
CA PHE A 174 -14.02 -20.34 -1.23
C PHE A 174 -15.02 -19.72 -2.20
N LEU A 175 -15.44 -18.48 -1.92
CA LEU A 175 -16.16 -17.67 -2.88
C LEU A 175 -15.21 -17.27 -4.02
N ALA A 176 -15.64 -17.46 -5.27
CA ALA A 176 -14.87 -17.04 -6.42
C ALA A 176 -15.15 -15.57 -6.74
N TYR A 177 -14.10 -14.79 -6.83
CA TYR A 177 -14.12 -13.42 -7.30
C TYR A 177 -13.23 -13.37 -8.55
N VAL A 178 -13.70 -12.81 -9.66
CA VAL A 178 -12.95 -12.81 -10.93
C VAL A 178 -12.62 -11.39 -11.38
N GLN A 179 -11.34 -11.06 -11.46
CA GLN A 179 -10.88 -9.76 -11.95
C GLN A 179 -10.76 -9.73 -13.48
N GLN A 180 -11.22 -8.64 -14.10
CA GLN A 180 -11.21 -8.44 -15.56
C GLN A 180 -10.43 -7.18 -15.94
N ILE A 181 -9.10 -7.27 -15.85
CA ILE A 181 -8.13 -6.17 -16.04
C ILE A 181 -7.90 -5.83 -17.52
N GLU A 182 -7.88 -4.53 -17.87
CA GLU A 182 -7.39 -4.07 -19.17
C GLU A 182 -5.95 -3.53 -19.09
N ASP A 183 -4.94 -4.41 -19.05
CA ASP A 183 -3.53 -4.00 -18.98
C ASP A 183 -2.90 -3.78 -20.37
N LYS A 184 -2.27 -2.61 -20.56
CA LYS A 184 -1.55 -2.23 -21.79
C LYS A 184 -0.15 -2.86 -21.85
N SER A 185 0.35 -3.43 -20.76
CA SER A 185 1.78 -3.60 -20.52
C SER A 185 2.52 -4.61 -21.40
N LYS A 186 1.91 -5.33 -22.37
CA LYS A 186 2.72 -6.27 -23.21
C LYS A 186 2.26 -6.83 -24.58
N CYS A 187 1.07 -6.65 -25.18
CA CYS A 187 0.67 -7.62 -26.25
C CYS A 187 -0.11 -7.19 -27.51
N TYR A 188 -0.34 -5.91 -27.83
CA TYR A 188 -1.08 -5.53 -29.07
C TYR A 188 -0.33 -4.61 -30.03
N PRO A 189 0.87 -5.02 -30.52
CA PRO A 189 1.65 -4.20 -31.44
C PRO A 189 0.87 -3.78 -32.69
N LEU A 190 0.01 -4.61 -33.28
CA LEU A 190 -0.74 -4.25 -34.48
C LEU A 190 -1.84 -3.23 -34.18
N LEU A 191 -2.57 -3.37 -33.06
CA LEU A 191 -3.53 -2.34 -32.63
C LEU A 191 -2.83 -1.01 -32.29
N ASP A 192 -1.79 -1.04 -31.47
CA ASP A 192 -1.04 0.17 -31.07
C ASP A 192 -0.37 0.85 -32.27
N GLU A 193 0.08 0.08 -33.25
CA GLU A 193 0.72 0.62 -34.45
C GLU A 193 -0.29 1.17 -35.47
N ASN A 194 -1.46 0.53 -35.66
CA ASN A 194 -2.36 0.82 -36.79
C ASN A 194 -3.68 1.52 -36.40
N PHE A 195 -4.13 1.40 -35.15
CA PHE A 195 -5.46 1.81 -34.68
C PHE A 195 -5.42 2.60 -33.37
N LYS A 196 -4.57 3.63 -33.33
CA LYS A 196 -4.42 4.51 -32.16
C LYS A 196 -5.70 5.28 -31.81
N ASP A 197 -6.66 5.38 -32.74
CA ASP A 197 -7.99 5.96 -32.54
C ASP A 197 -8.84 5.16 -31.54
N LEU A 198 -8.58 3.87 -31.39
CA LEU A 198 -9.34 2.98 -30.49
C LEU A 198 -8.91 3.07 -29.02
N LEU A 199 -7.72 3.62 -28.76
CA LEU A 199 -7.09 3.61 -27.45
C LEU A 199 -7.31 4.95 -26.73
N VAL A 200 -7.52 4.92 -25.42
CA VAL A 200 -7.53 6.14 -24.62
C VAL A 200 -6.14 6.78 -24.60
N THR A 201 -6.09 8.11 -24.46
CA THR A 201 -4.80 8.80 -24.36
C THR A 201 -4.09 8.55 -23.02
N TYR A 202 -4.85 8.52 -21.92
CA TYR A 202 -4.34 8.18 -20.58
C TYR A 202 -5.38 7.33 -19.84
N GLY A 203 -4.95 6.14 -19.40
CA GLY A 203 -5.75 5.25 -18.58
C GLY A 203 -4.85 4.28 -17.80
N HIS A 204 -5.20 4.04 -16.54
CA HIS A 204 -4.57 3.02 -15.69
C HIS A 204 -5.51 1.81 -15.71
N PHE A 205 -5.02 0.68 -16.22
CA PHE A 205 -5.82 -0.51 -16.52
C PHE A 205 -7.16 -0.27 -17.24
N TYR A 206 -7.18 0.74 -18.12
CA TYR A 206 -8.31 1.10 -18.96
C TYR A 206 -7.77 1.47 -20.35
N ILE A 207 -8.07 0.68 -21.38
CA ILE A 207 -7.38 0.80 -22.68
C ILE A 207 -8.27 1.36 -23.76
N PHE A 208 -9.48 0.82 -23.92
CA PHE A 208 -10.30 1.11 -25.09
C PHE A 208 -11.25 2.29 -24.87
N ARG A 209 -11.35 3.17 -25.87
CA ARG A 209 -12.38 4.22 -25.89
C ARG A 209 -13.77 3.60 -25.91
N HIS A 210 -14.70 4.12 -25.11
CA HIS A 210 -16.05 3.55 -25.00
C HIS A 210 -17.05 4.17 -25.99
N ASP A 211 -16.67 5.29 -26.59
CA ASP A 211 -17.43 6.07 -27.58
C ASP A 211 -17.12 5.67 -29.04
N ILE A 212 -16.05 4.91 -29.28
CA ILE A 212 -15.71 4.37 -30.60
C ILE A 212 -16.32 2.97 -30.78
N PRO A 213 -17.18 2.73 -31.79
CA PRO A 213 -17.86 1.44 -31.97
C PRO A 213 -16.92 0.23 -32.06
N ASP A 214 -15.83 0.31 -32.83
CA ASP A 214 -14.84 -0.77 -32.95
C ASP A 214 -14.17 -1.09 -31.61
N ALA A 215 -13.78 -0.05 -30.86
CA ALA A 215 -13.13 -0.20 -29.56
C ALA A 215 -14.09 -0.82 -28.53
N TRP A 216 -15.35 -0.37 -28.53
CA TRP A 216 -16.40 -0.99 -27.72
C TRP A 216 -16.64 -2.45 -28.11
N LYS A 217 -16.65 -2.76 -29.40
CA LYS A 217 -16.84 -4.13 -29.91
C LYS A 217 -15.71 -5.07 -29.48
N ILE A 218 -14.46 -4.60 -29.45
CA ILE A 218 -13.33 -5.37 -28.90
C ILE A 218 -13.57 -5.64 -27.40
N ARG A 219 -13.87 -4.61 -26.60
CA ARG A 219 -14.16 -4.77 -25.17
C ARG A 219 -15.31 -5.75 -24.93
N GLU A 220 -16.41 -5.59 -25.65
CA GLU A 220 -17.60 -6.44 -25.50
C GLU A 220 -17.27 -7.91 -25.74
N ASN A 221 -16.63 -8.23 -26.87
CA ASN A 221 -16.31 -9.61 -27.23
C ASN A 221 -15.26 -10.23 -26.31
N ALA A 222 -14.28 -9.44 -25.88
CA ALA A 222 -13.36 -9.86 -24.83
C ALA A 222 -14.14 -10.27 -23.57
N ARG A 223 -15.13 -9.47 -23.14
CA ARG A 223 -15.86 -9.70 -21.88
C ARG A 223 -16.71 -10.96 -21.99
N LYS A 224 -17.36 -11.15 -23.14
CA LYS A 224 -18.09 -12.39 -23.44
C LYS A 224 -17.19 -13.63 -23.30
N ILE A 225 -15.96 -13.61 -23.81
CA ILE A 225 -15.05 -14.77 -23.70
C ILE A 225 -14.66 -15.06 -22.24
N SER A 226 -14.42 -14.03 -21.43
CA SER A 226 -14.19 -14.24 -19.99
C SER A 226 -15.43 -14.76 -19.27
N LEU A 227 -16.62 -14.27 -19.64
CA LEU A 227 -17.89 -14.75 -19.09
C LEU A 227 -18.21 -16.18 -19.54
N GLU A 228 -17.82 -16.58 -20.75
CA GLU A 228 -17.92 -17.97 -21.20
C GLU A 228 -17.15 -18.93 -20.28
N ALA A 229 -15.95 -18.52 -19.85
CA ALA A 229 -15.12 -19.29 -18.94
C ALA A 229 -15.58 -19.23 -17.47
N SER A 230 -16.18 -18.11 -17.04
CA SER A 230 -16.47 -17.84 -15.63
C SER A 230 -17.95 -17.93 -15.25
N ALA A 231 -18.85 -17.30 -16.00
CA ALA A 231 -20.25 -17.12 -15.64
C ALA A 231 -21.05 -18.43 -15.63
N LYS A 232 -20.51 -19.54 -16.14
CA LYS A 232 -21.12 -20.86 -15.98
C LYS A 232 -20.99 -21.43 -14.55
N TYR A 233 -20.06 -20.90 -13.77
CA TYR A 233 -19.83 -21.25 -12.36
C TYR A 233 -20.62 -20.30 -11.42
N PRO A 234 -20.80 -20.68 -10.13
CA PRO A 234 -21.33 -19.78 -9.10
C PRO A 234 -20.28 -18.75 -8.65
N VAL A 235 -19.86 -17.86 -9.55
CA VAL A 235 -18.97 -16.73 -9.21
C VAL A 235 -19.72 -15.74 -8.32
N PHE A 236 -19.09 -15.33 -7.22
CA PHE A 236 -19.68 -14.38 -6.27
C PHE A 236 -19.62 -12.95 -6.80
N ALA A 237 -18.45 -12.52 -7.28
CA ALA A 237 -18.24 -11.17 -7.75
C ALA A 237 -17.29 -11.08 -8.96
N TYR A 238 -17.43 -10.00 -9.73
CA TYR A 238 -16.46 -9.57 -10.73
C TYR A 238 -15.94 -8.17 -10.41
N GLU A 239 -14.63 -7.99 -10.52
CA GLU A 239 -14.03 -6.67 -10.68
C GLU A 239 -13.96 -6.33 -12.15
N LEU A 240 -14.47 -5.17 -12.48
CA LEU A 240 -14.33 -4.62 -13.79
C LEU A 240 -13.13 -3.69 -13.76
N PHE A 241 -12.14 -3.97 -14.61
CA PHE A 241 -10.87 -3.23 -14.68
C PHE A 241 -9.97 -3.49 -13.46
N ASN A 242 -9.07 -2.56 -13.12
CA ASN A 242 -8.21 -2.55 -11.92
C ASN A 242 -7.73 -1.12 -11.64
N GLU A 243 -7.57 -0.70 -10.38
CA GLU A 243 -6.95 0.58 -10.00
C GLU A 243 -7.27 1.81 -10.92
N ILE A 244 -8.53 2.03 -11.31
CA ILE A 244 -8.77 2.91 -12.47
C ILE A 244 -8.33 4.37 -12.23
N GLY A 245 -7.51 4.87 -13.16
CA GLY A 245 -7.30 6.28 -13.48
C GLY A 245 -7.70 6.54 -14.93
N PHE A 246 -8.37 7.66 -15.22
CA PHE A 246 -8.96 7.89 -16.55
C PHE A 246 -8.92 9.37 -16.96
N THR A 247 -8.32 9.66 -18.12
CA THR A 247 -8.47 10.96 -18.79
C THR A 247 -8.22 10.81 -20.29
N ASP A 248 -9.25 11.01 -21.13
CA ASP A 248 -9.12 10.84 -22.58
C ASP A 248 -9.17 12.16 -23.36
N TYR A 249 -8.07 12.52 -24.00
CA TYR A 249 -7.89 13.69 -24.87
C TYR A 249 -8.15 13.35 -26.34
N GLY A 250 -8.99 12.34 -26.61
CA GLY A 250 -9.38 11.94 -27.96
C GLY A 250 -10.25 12.98 -28.66
N PRO A 251 -10.29 13.00 -30.01
CA PRO A 251 -11.08 13.98 -30.77
C PRO A 251 -12.56 14.03 -30.37
N ASN A 252 -13.18 12.88 -30.11
CA ASN A 252 -14.59 12.79 -29.72
C ASN A 252 -14.84 13.33 -28.30
N ALA A 253 -13.98 12.96 -27.34
CA ALA A 253 -14.05 13.47 -25.98
C ALA A 253 -13.87 14.99 -25.96
N LEU A 254 -12.90 15.52 -26.72
CA LEU A 254 -12.69 16.96 -26.88
C LEU A 254 -13.90 17.64 -27.53
N LYS A 255 -14.46 17.08 -28.61
CA LYS A 255 -15.65 17.61 -29.26
C LYS A 255 -16.84 17.69 -28.30
N ARG A 256 -17.09 16.61 -27.54
CA ARG A 256 -18.16 16.57 -26.54
C ARG A 256 -17.92 17.60 -25.43
N PHE A 257 -16.71 17.66 -24.89
CA PHE A 257 -16.33 18.65 -23.87
C PHE A 257 -16.57 20.08 -24.36
N ARG A 258 -16.11 20.43 -25.57
CA ARG A 258 -16.30 21.75 -26.16
C ARG A 258 -17.78 22.12 -26.28
N SER A 259 -18.61 21.19 -26.73
CA SER A 259 -20.06 21.38 -26.83
C SER A 259 -20.70 21.57 -25.44
N GLU A 260 -20.28 20.80 -24.43
CA GLU A 260 -20.76 20.98 -23.05
C GLU A 260 -20.32 22.35 -22.48
N MET A 261 -19.11 22.81 -22.79
CA MET A 261 -18.62 24.12 -22.35
C MET A 261 -19.31 25.28 -23.07
N GLU A 262 -19.63 25.12 -24.36
CA GLU A 262 -20.44 26.08 -25.11
C GLU A 262 -21.82 26.22 -24.49
N ALA A 263 -22.45 25.10 -24.11
CA ALA A 263 -23.72 25.12 -23.39
C ALA A 263 -23.59 25.77 -22.00
N LYS A 264 -22.54 25.43 -21.22
CA LYS A 264 -22.31 25.95 -19.86
C LYS A 264 -22.09 27.47 -19.84
N TYR A 265 -21.27 28.00 -20.74
CA TYR A 265 -20.83 29.40 -20.71
C TYR A 265 -21.55 30.31 -21.71
N SER A 266 -22.32 29.73 -22.64
CA SER A 266 -23.06 30.41 -23.71
C SER A 266 -22.22 31.18 -24.75
N SER A 267 -21.00 31.61 -24.41
CA SER A 267 -20.04 32.22 -25.34
C SER A 267 -18.59 31.96 -24.91
N ILE A 268 -17.69 31.94 -25.88
CA ILE A 268 -16.25 31.75 -25.60
C ILE A 268 -15.66 32.92 -24.80
N GLY A 269 -16.20 34.14 -24.96
CA GLY A 269 -15.79 35.31 -24.17
C GLY A 269 -16.07 35.13 -22.68
N SER A 270 -17.25 34.59 -22.34
CA SER A 270 -17.61 34.23 -20.96
C SER A 270 -16.68 33.16 -20.39
N ALA A 271 -16.42 32.10 -21.16
CA ALA A 271 -15.55 31.01 -20.74
C ALA A 271 -14.11 31.50 -20.52
N ASN A 272 -13.55 32.26 -21.46
CA ASN A 272 -12.22 32.85 -21.37
C ASN A 272 -12.03 33.72 -20.13
N LYS A 273 -13.05 34.48 -19.75
CA LYS A 273 -13.02 35.31 -18.54
C LYS A 273 -12.87 34.47 -17.27
N ILE A 274 -13.54 33.31 -17.20
CA ILE A 274 -13.46 32.39 -16.04
C ILE A 274 -12.17 31.58 -16.08
N TRP A 275 -11.80 31.08 -17.25
CA TRP A 275 -10.61 30.26 -17.43
C TRP A 275 -9.31 31.08 -17.35
N GLY A 276 -9.35 32.40 -17.51
CA GLY A 276 -8.14 33.21 -17.66
C GLY A 276 -7.41 32.85 -18.97
N THR A 277 -8.17 32.66 -20.05
CA THR A 277 -7.68 32.23 -21.37
C THR A 277 -8.13 33.20 -22.47
N ALA A 278 -7.71 32.95 -23.71
CA ALA A 278 -8.01 33.81 -24.86
C ALA A 278 -8.33 33.02 -26.15
N PHE A 279 -9.08 31.91 -26.03
CA PHE A 279 -9.54 31.12 -27.18
C PHE A 279 -10.47 31.95 -28.09
N LYS A 280 -10.37 31.81 -29.42
CA LYS A 280 -11.23 32.59 -30.33
C LYS A 280 -12.64 32.03 -30.46
N ASN A 281 -12.79 30.73 -30.26
CA ASN A 281 -14.05 29.98 -30.32
C ASN A 281 -13.86 28.66 -29.54
N PHE A 282 -14.95 27.92 -29.33
CA PHE A 282 -14.90 26.65 -28.60
C PHE A 282 -14.12 25.55 -29.34
N GLU A 283 -14.05 25.58 -30.67
CA GLU A 283 -13.27 24.61 -31.46
C GLU A 283 -11.76 24.66 -31.20
N GLU A 284 -11.24 25.82 -30.77
CA GLU A 284 -9.83 25.98 -30.40
C GLU A 284 -9.51 25.53 -28.97
N VAL A 285 -10.52 25.24 -28.13
CA VAL A 285 -10.32 24.92 -26.72
C VAL A 285 -9.62 23.59 -26.57
N ASN A 286 -8.46 23.60 -25.90
CA ASN A 286 -7.74 22.42 -25.49
C ASN A 286 -7.51 22.46 -23.98
N PRO A 287 -7.95 21.43 -23.23
CA PRO A 287 -7.72 21.38 -21.80
C PRO A 287 -6.25 21.10 -21.47
N PRO A 288 -5.77 21.47 -20.26
CA PRO A 288 -4.43 21.12 -19.82
C PRO A 288 -4.15 19.62 -19.85
N LEU A 289 -2.96 19.24 -20.32
CA LEU A 289 -2.52 17.86 -20.44
C LEU A 289 -1.87 17.38 -19.14
N LYS A 290 -2.31 16.24 -18.61
CA LYS A 290 -1.67 15.53 -17.51
C LYS A 290 -0.21 15.19 -17.87
N GLY A 291 0.75 15.52 -17.00
CA GLY A 291 2.19 15.32 -17.22
C GLY A 291 2.80 14.06 -16.57
N GLY A 292 4.01 13.70 -17.05
CA GLY A 292 4.73 12.42 -16.88
C GLY A 292 5.18 11.99 -15.49
N GLY A 293 4.24 11.62 -14.63
CA GLY A 293 4.50 10.90 -13.37
C GLY A 293 4.77 9.39 -13.51
N GLY A 294 4.84 8.86 -14.73
CA GLY A 294 5.12 7.43 -14.98
C GLY A 294 3.92 6.49 -14.85
N ASP A 295 2.85 6.94 -14.19
CA ASP A 295 1.55 6.26 -14.07
C ASP A 295 0.44 7.29 -14.29
N SER A 296 -0.63 6.91 -15.00
CA SER A 296 -1.80 7.77 -15.25
C SER A 296 -2.61 8.11 -13.99
N SER A 297 -2.19 7.60 -12.83
CA SER A 297 -2.67 7.97 -11.51
C SER A 297 -2.06 9.29 -11.00
N PHE A 298 -0.87 9.70 -11.48
CA PHE A 298 -0.16 10.88 -10.99
C PHE A 298 -0.32 12.11 -11.88
N THR A 299 -0.72 13.25 -11.30
CA THR A 299 -0.91 14.51 -12.04
C THR A 299 0.10 15.57 -11.61
N ILE A 300 1.03 15.89 -12.51
CA ILE A 300 1.90 17.07 -12.40
C ILE A 300 1.60 17.95 -13.61
N LEU A 301 1.14 19.19 -13.40
CA LEU A 301 0.93 20.16 -14.47
C LEU A 301 1.94 21.30 -14.33
N GLY A 302 2.42 21.82 -15.47
CA GLY A 302 3.42 22.90 -15.49
C GLY A 302 2.93 24.19 -14.81
N LYS A 303 3.87 25.10 -14.50
CA LYS A 303 3.64 26.35 -13.72
C LYS A 303 2.65 27.36 -14.36
N LYS A 304 2.16 27.11 -15.57
CA LYS A 304 1.30 28.03 -16.35
C LYS A 304 0.13 27.24 -16.94
N VAL A 305 -0.85 26.82 -16.15
CA VAL A 305 -2.07 26.17 -16.66
C VAL A 305 -3.31 26.86 -16.10
N SER A 306 -4.37 26.95 -16.92
CA SER A 306 -5.67 27.40 -16.43
C SER A 306 -6.26 26.35 -15.49
N ARG A 307 -6.32 26.68 -14.20
CA ARG A 307 -6.88 25.78 -13.17
C ARG A 307 -8.39 25.61 -13.33
N MET A 308 -9.09 26.64 -13.78
CA MET A 308 -10.53 26.57 -14.00
C MET A 308 -10.87 25.72 -15.23
N LEU A 309 -10.10 25.83 -16.32
CA LEU A 309 -10.27 24.93 -17.47
C LEU A 309 -9.92 23.48 -17.11
N TRP A 310 -8.87 23.27 -16.30
CA TRP A 310 -8.54 21.95 -15.75
C TRP A 310 -9.69 21.36 -14.94
N LEU A 311 -10.29 22.16 -14.05
CA LEU A 311 -11.41 21.71 -13.21
C LEU A 311 -12.62 21.31 -14.05
N ASP A 312 -12.99 22.11 -15.06
CA ASP A 312 -14.08 21.76 -16.00
C ASP A 312 -13.78 20.46 -16.76
N TRP A 313 -12.55 20.31 -17.25
CA TRP A 313 -12.10 19.11 -17.95
C TRP A 313 -12.15 17.86 -17.06
N LEU A 314 -11.70 17.99 -15.82
CA LEU A 314 -11.69 16.91 -14.84
C LEU A 314 -13.12 16.48 -14.49
N LYS A 315 -14.02 17.42 -14.19
CA LYS A 315 -15.45 17.13 -13.95
C LYS A 315 -16.09 16.43 -15.16
N PHE A 316 -15.74 16.82 -16.39
CA PHE A 316 -16.17 16.12 -17.61
C PHE A 316 -15.62 14.69 -17.66
N SER A 317 -14.32 14.50 -17.39
CA SER A 317 -13.66 13.20 -17.39
C SER A 317 -14.28 12.22 -16.38
N GLU A 318 -14.62 12.71 -15.18
CA GLU A 318 -15.32 11.93 -14.13
C GLU A 318 -16.71 11.45 -14.56
N ARG A 319 -17.48 12.29 -15.27
CA ARG A 319 -18.79 11.87 -15.83
C ARG A 319 -18.60 10.86 -16.96
N ASN A 320 -17.62 11.10 -17.83
CA ASN A 320 -17.32 10.25 -18.97
C ASN A 320 -16.85 8.84 -18.54
N SER A 321 -16.05 8.74 -17.47
CA SER A 321 -15.68 7.44 -16.90
C SER A 321 -16.86 6.71 -16.26
N ALA A 322 -17.69 7.42 -15.48
CA ALA A 322 -18.88 6.84 -14.85
C ALA A 322 -19.88 6.26 -15.87
N GLU A 323 -20.09 6.95 -17.01
CA GLU A 323 -20.92 6.43 -18.11
C GLU A 323 -20.37 5.13 -18.70
N SER A 324 -19.04 5.04 -18.86
CA SER A 324 -18.38 3.82 -19.34
C SER A 324 -18.51 2.64 -18.38
N PHE A 325 -18.35 2.91 -17.08
CA PHE A 325 -18.55 1.91 -16.03
C PHE A 325 -19.97 1.39 -16.12
N LYS A 326 -20.98 2.26 -16.09
CA LYS A 326 -22.38 1.84 -16.24
C LYS A 326 -22.59 0.91 -17.44
N LYS A 327 -22.07 1.28 -18.60
CA LYS A 327 -22.22 0.50 -19.84
C LYS A 327 -21.57 -0.89 -19.74
N THR A 328 -20.44 -1.00 -19.03
CA THR A 328 -19.74 -2.27 -18.82
C THR A 328 -20.44 -3.13 -17.77
N TYR A 329 -21.03 -2.53 -16.73
CA TYR A 329 -21.84 -3.23 -15.73
C TYR A 329 -23.09 -3.84 -16.37
N ASP A 330 -23.83 -3.05 -17.16
CA ASP A 330 -25.04 -3.50 -17.86
C ASP A 330 -24.70 -4.69 -18.80
N LEU A 331 -23.52 -4.66 -19.43
CA LEU A 331 -23.04 -5.77 -20.26
C LEU A 331 -22.83 -7.05 -19.44
N VAL A 332 -22.17 -6.99 -18.29
CA VAL A 332 -21.91 -8.17 -17.46
C VAL A 332 -23.22 -8.72 -16.86
N LYS A 333 -24.07 -7.86 -16.30
CA LYS A 333 -25.38 -8.26 -15.74
C LYS A 333 -26.31 -8.92 -16.76
N LYS A 334 -26.18 -8.59 -18.05
CA LYS A 334 -26.91 -9.26 -19.14
C LYS A 334 -26.59 -10.76 -19.23
N TYR A 335 -25.32 -11.12 -19.02
CA TYR A 335 -24.83 -12.50 -19.18
C TYR A 335 -24.76 -13.27 -17.87
N ASP A 336 -24.47 -12.59 -16.75
CA ASP A 336 -24.53 -13.16 -15.40
C ASP A 336 -25.33 -12.25 -14.45
N PRO A 337 -26.68 -12.35 -14.45
CA PRO A 337 -27.53 -11.51 -13.60
C PRO A 337 -27.31 -11.70 -12.09
N GLY A 338 -26.73 -12.83 -11.68
CA GLY A 338 -26.55 -13.19 -10.27
C GLY A 338 -25.24 -12.73 -9.64
N ALA A 339 -24.25 -12.31 -10.43
CA ALA A 339 -22.95 -11.91 -9.91
C ALA A 339 -22.94 -10.47 -9.38
N TYR A 340 -22.19 -10.22 -8.31
CA TYR A 340 -21.95 -8.86 -7.80
C TYR A 340 -20.80 -8.19 -8.56
N LEU A 341 -20.87 -6.87 -8.74
CA LEU A 341 -19.92 -6.12 -9.55
C LEU A 341 -19.31 -4.95 -8.77
N THR A 342 -18.02 -4.73 -8.97
CA THR A 342 -17.23 -3.62 -8.45
C THR A 342 -16.16 -3.22 -9.48
N THR A 343 -15.58 -2.05 -9.31
CA THR A 343 -14.41 -1.56 -10.03
C THR A 343 -13.41 -1.11 -8.97
N GLN A 344 -12.21 -1.69 -8.93
CA GLN A 344 -11.18 -1.17 -8.03
C GLN A 344 -10.72 0.20 -8.54
N THR A 345 -10.81 1.23 -7.71
CA THR A 345 -10.18 2.54 -7.97
C THR A 345 -8.87 2.67 -7.24
N HIS A 346 -7.90 3.30 -7.89
CA HIS A 346 -6.67 3.68 -7.23
C HIS A 346 -6.95 4.87 -6.29
N CYS A 347 -7.28 4.57 -5.04
CA CYS A 347 -7.58 5.56 -4.02
C CYS A 347 -6.31 5.86 -3.23
N GLN A 348 -5.46 6.72 -3.79
CA GLN A 348 -4.14 6.99 -3.23
C GLN A 348 -4.19 8.03 -2.09
N TYR A 349 -4.86 7.71 -0.98
CA TYR A 349 -4.92 8.51 0.26
C TYR A 349 -3.54 8.84 0.87
N PHE A 350 -2.46 8.25 0.35
CA PHE A 350 -1.08 8.66 0.61
C PHE A 350 -0.84 10.14 0.21
N TYR A 351 -1.61 10.67 -0.74
CA TYR A 351 -1.51 12.04 -1.24
C TYR A 351 -2.88 12.72 -1.46
N ASP A 352 -2.87 13.91 -2.03
CA ASP A 352 -4.06 14.73 -2.25
C ASP A 352 -4.93 14.16 -3.40
N TYR A 353 -5.95 13.36 -3.04
CA TYR A 353 -6.85 12.72 -4.00
C TYR A 353 -7.79 13.74 -4.66
N GLY A 354 -7.56 14.01 -5.95
CA GLY A 354 -8.44 14.90 -6.72
C GLY A 354 -8.29 14.81 -8.24
N ALA A 355 -7.16 14.36 -8.78
CA ALA A 355 -6.82 14.51 -10.21
C ALA A 355 -6.85 13.19 -11.03
N HIS A 356 -7.69 12.24 -10.64
CA HIS A 356 -7.75 10.87 -11.21
C HIS A 356 -8.73 10.71 -12.37
N GLY A 357 -9.67 11.64 -12.54
CA GLY A 357 -10.76 11.53 -13.51
C GLY A 357 -11.78 10.43 -13.20
N VAL A 358 -11.83 10.01 -11.93
CA VAL A 358 -12.87 9.16 -11.35
C VAL A 358 -13.41 9.84 -10.11
N ASN A 359 -14.73 9.97 -10.02
CA ASN A 359 -15.41 10.51 -8.85
C ASN A 359 -15.98 9.34 -8.02
N PRO A 360 -15.55 9.16 -6.75
CA PRO A 360 -16.04 8.10 -5.87
C PRO A 360 -17.58 8.04 -5.76
N PHE A 361 -18.25 9.19 -5.67
CA PHE A 361 -19.70 9.26 -5.58
C PHE A 361 -20.37 8.77 -6.87
N LEU A 362 -19.94 9.26 -8.04
CA LEU A 362 -20.50 8.84 -9.34
C LEU A 362 -20.28 7.36 -9.61
N LYS A 363 -19.07 6.87 -9.33
CA LYS A 363 -18.72 5.45 -9.41
C LYS A 363 -19.65 4.60 -8.55
N SER A 364 -19.83 4.99 -7.29
CA SER A 364 -20.64 4.23 -6.33
C SER A 364 -22.11 4.04 -6.76
N GLN A 365 -22.64 4.85 -7.68
CA GLN A 365 -24.03 4.72 -8.15
C GLN A 365 -24.29 3.44 -8.94
N THR A 366 -23.27 2.83 -9.55
CA THR A 366 -23.44 1.65 -10.44
C THR A 366 -23.06 0.32 -9.80
N GLU A 367 -22.23 0.33 -8.75
CA GLU A 367 -21.62 -0.88 -8.20
C GLU A 367 -22.51 -1.61 -7.20
N ASP A 368 -22.36 -2.93 -7.05
CA ASP A 368 -23.06 -3.70 -6.01
C ASP A 368 -22.38 -3.54 -4.64
N PHE A 369 -21.08 -3.30 -4.63
CA PHE A 369 -20.28 -2.88 -3.48
C PHE A 369 -19.15 -1.97 -3.96
N TYR A 370 -18.62 -1.14 -3.06
CA TYR A 370 -17.57 -0.20 -3.40
C TYR A 370 -16.20 -0.82 -3.12
N GLY A 371 -15.44 -1.04 -4.19
CA GLY A 371 -14.05 -1.46 -4.13
C GLY A 371 -13.05 -0.32 -4.23
N ASP A 372 -12.01 -0.35 -3.41
CA ASP A 372 -10.83 0.50 -3.55
C ASP A 372 -9.52 -0.22 -3.23
N GLU A 373 -8.41 0.39 -3.61
CA GLU A 373 -7.10 0.02 -3.06
C GLU A 373 -6.74 1.02 -1.98
N SER A 374 -6.50 0.53 -0.76
CA SER A 374 -5.94 1.39 0.26
C SER A 374 -4.95 0.67 1.19
N GLY A 375 -3.65 0.92 1.04
CA GLY A 375 -2.62 0.36 1.93
C GLY A 375 -2.74 0.79 3.41
N PHE A 376 -1.84 0.28 4.25
CA PHE A 376 -1.70 0.73 5.64
C PHE A 376 -0.33 0.30 6.19
N MET A 377 0.45 1.21 6.79
CA MET A 377 1.72 0.84 7.41
C MET A 377 1.71 1.23 8.89
N TYR A 378 2.13 0.32 9.77
CA TYR A 378 2.32 0.63 11.18
C TYR A 378 3.70 1.25 11.40
N TYR A 379 3.70 2.50 11.86
CA TYR A 379 4.90 3.15 12.37
C TYR A 379 4.92 2.98 13.88
N THR A 380 5.84 2.15 14.38
CA THR A 380 5.98 1.90 15.82
C THR A 380 6.17 3.20 16.59
N GLN A 381 5.38 3.38 17.65
CA GLN A 381 5.49 4.51 18.55
C GLN A 381 6.26 4.14 19.82
N LEU A 382 7.24 4.95 20.18
CA LEU A 382 8.02 4.78 21.40
C LEU A 382 7.44 5.68 22.48
N GLU A 383 7.22 5.13 23.68
CA GLU A 383 6.61 5.86 24.79
C GLU A 383 7.42 7.12 25.15
N GLY A 384 6.77 8.28 25.12
CA GLY A 384 7.39 9.58 25.39
C GLY A 384 8.20 10.17 24.23
N TYR A 385 8.24 9.47 23.09
CA TYR A 385 8.91 9.90 21.85
C TYR A 385 7.98 9.71 20.63
N GLU A 386 6.68 9.90 20.83
CA GLU A 386 5.67 9.71 19.80
C GLU A 386 5.94 10.58 18.55
N ASP A 387 5.84 9.95 17.39
CA ASP A 387 5.92 10.58 16.09
C ASP A 387 4.51 10.91 15.58
N VAL A 388 4.02 12.07 16.01
CA VAL A 388 2.68 12.59 15.69
C VAL A 388 2.44 12.70 14.18
N GLU A 389 3.48 13.02 13.40
CA GLU A 389 3.39 13.05 11.94
C GLU A 389 3.05 11.66 11.38
N LYS A 390 3.65 10.59 11.94
CA LYS A 390 3.35 9.22 11.52
C LYS A 390 2.02 8.72 12.06
N ILE A 391 1.60 9.14 13.25
CA ILE A 391 0.24 8.89 13.75
C ILE A 391 -0.78 9.47 12.77
N ASN A 392 -0.66 10.76 12.42
CA ASN A 392 -1.51 11.40 11.42
C ASN A 392 -1.44 10.71 10.06
N ARG A 393 -0.27 10.23 9.64
CA ARG A 393 -0.11 9.46 8.41
C ARG A 393 -0.88 8.14 8.43
N MET A 394 -0.90 7.40 9.55
CA MET A 394 -1.69 6.19 9.71
C MET A 394 -3.20 6.49 9.62
N LEU A 395 -3.63 7.61 10.22
CA LEU A 395 -5.03 8.03 10.22
C LEU A 395 -5.57 8.46 8.84
N ARG A 396 -4.71 8.78 7.86
CA ARG A 396 -5.17 9.19 6.51
C ARG A 396 -6.03 8.15 5.82
N ALA A 397 -5.63 6.87 5.93
CA ALA A 397 -6.41 5.77 5.37
C ALA A 397 -7.80 5.72 6.03
N LEU A 398 -7.86 5.81 7.37
CA LEU A 398 -9.12 5.73 8.12
C LEU A 398 -10.04 6.93 7.82
N MET A 399 -9.48 8.13 7.69
CA MET A 399 -10.24 9.32 7.26
C MET A 399 -10.86 9.13 5.87
N TRP A 400 -10.14 8.49 4.96
CA TRP A 400 -10.65 8.14 3.63
C TRP A 400 -11.83 7.16 3.73
N LEU A 401 -11.73 6.14 4.60
CA LEU A 401 -12.83 5.20 4.83
C LEU A 401 -14.06 5.88 5.45
N ASP A 402 -13.87 6.82 6.37
CA ASP A 402 -14.95 7.62 6.96
C ASP A 402 -15.67 8.48 5.91
N TYR A 403 -14.90 9.06 4.98
CA TYR A 403 -15.43 9.79 3.84
C TYR A 403 -16.28 8.88 2.94
N LEU A 404 -15.73 7.73 2.55
CA LEU A 404 -16.43 6.72 1.75
C LEU A 404 -17.70 6.22 2.45
N SER A 405 -17.67 6.05 3.77
CA SER A 405 -18.83 5.61 4.56
C SER A 405 -20.05 6.49 4.36
N ASN A 406 -19.87 7.80 4.23
CA ASN A 406 -20.97 8.76 4.07
C ASN A 406 -21.40 8.98 2.61
N ILE A 407 -20.49 8.82 1.63
CA ILE A 407 -20.85 8.90 0.21
C ILE A 407 -21.36 7.57 -0.37
N VAL A 408 -21.04 6.44 0.27
CA VAL A 408 -21.48 5.09 -0.11
C VAL A 408 -22.40 4.50 0.98
N PRO A 409 -23.68 4.93 1.07
CA PRO A 409 -24.55 4.54 2.16
C PRO A 409 -24.92 3.04 2.19
N ASP A 410 -25.56 2.58 1.13
CA ASP A 410 -26.37 1.34 1.23
C ASP A 410 -25.70 0.12 0.58
N LYS A 411 -24.37 0.08 0.60
CA LYS A 411 -23.59 -1.05 0.07
C LYS A 411 -22.27 -1.27 0.81
N PRO A 412 -21.74 -2.51 0.79
CA PRO A 412 -20.47 -2.82 1.40
C PRO A 412 -19.35 -1.98 0.79
N GLN A 413 -18.35 -1.70 1.60
CA GLN A 413 -17.09 -1.12 1.17
C GLN A 413 -15.98 -2.14 1.45
N VAL A 414 -15.09 -2.32 0.49
CA VAL A 414 -14.00 -3.29 0.56
C VAL A 414 -12.74 -2.65 0.02
N SER A 415 -11.65 -2.76 0.77
CA SER A 415 -10.33 -2.56 0.18
C SER A 415 -9.84 -3.86 -0.43
N GLU A 416 -9.86 -3.91 -1.75
CA GLU A 416 -9.63 -5.10 -2.60
C GLU A 416 -8.13 -5.38 -2.80
N GLU A 417 -7.31 -4.38 -2.51
CA GLU A 417 -5.87 -4.53 -2.39
C GLU A 417 -5.36 -3.62 -1.26
N THR A 418 -4.61 -4.20 -0.31
CA THR A 418 -4.10 -3.47 0.86
C THR A 418 -2.73 -3.97 1.30
N GLY A 419 -1.68 -3.21 0.98
CA GLY A 419 -0.34 -3.47 1.48
C GLY A 419 -0.25 -3.17 2.98
N ILE A 420 0.25 -4.13 3.77
CA ILE A 420 0.42 -4.00 5.23
C ILE A 420 1.83 -4.37 5.69
N GLY A 421 2.26 -3.76 6.80
CA GLY A 421 3.50 -4.15 7.47
C GLY A 421 4.01 -3.09 8.44
N GLY A 422 5.11 -3.43 9.11
CA GLY A 422 5.89 -2.52 9.93
C GLY A 422 6.78 -1.58 9.11
N ALA A 423 7.25 -0.52 9.75
CA ALA A 423 8.06 0.52 9.12
C ALA A 423 9.36 0.77 9.91
N TYR A 424 10.27 1.52 9.29
CA TYR A 424 11.41 2.09 9.99
C TYR A 424 10.94 3.17 10.98
N VAL A 425 11.59 3.22 12.13
CA VAL A 425 11.45 4.36 13.05
C VAL A 425 12.22 5.54 12.48
N ASP A 426 11.68 6.75 12.65
CA ASP A 426 12.39 7.97 12.29
C ASP A 426 13.51 8.22 13.31
N ILE A 427 14.75 8.38 12.83
CA ILE A 427 15.91 8.62 13.69
C ILE A 427 15.70 9.85 14.58
N LYS A 428 14.95 10.85 14.11
CA LYS A 428 14.66 12.09 14.87
C LYS A 428 13.70 11.90 16.04
N LYS A 429 13.11 10.71 16.18
CA LYS A 429 12.08 10.37 17.17
C LYS A 429 12.53 9.23 18.08
N LEU A 430 13.85 9.10 18.27
CA LEU A 430 14.44 8.07 19.11
C LEU A 430 14.76 8.60 20.52
N PRO A 431 14.82 7.71 21.52
CA PRO A 431 15.42 8.01 22.80
C PRO A 431 16.93 8.18 22.66
N HIS A 432 17.35 9.42 22.34
CA HIS A 432 18.75 9.78 22.15
C HIS A 432 19.59 9.58 23.42
N VAL A 433 20.69 8.85 23.27
CA VAL A 433 21.82 8.82 24.20
C VAL A 433 22.65 10.09 23.99
N LEU A 434 23.00 10.36 22.74
CA LEU A 434 23.63 11.59 22.27
C LEU A 434 23.07 11.95 20.89
N ASP A 435 22.55 13.16 20.76
CA ASP A 435 22.30 13.76 19.44
C ASP A 435 23.62 14.30 18.90
N LEU A 436 24.01 13.85 17.71
CA LEU A 436 25.27 14.23 17.07
C LEU A 436 25.07 15.36 16.04
N HIS A 437 23.94 16.08 16.11
CA HIS A 437 23.69 17.26 15.27
C HIS A 437 24.32 18.52 15.89
N ASN A 438 24.76 19.43 15.02
CA ASN A 438 25.42 20.70 15.30
C ASN A 438 26.85 20.60 15.88
N GLY A 439 27.60 21.70 15.77
CA GLY A 439 29.07 21.75 15.77
C GLY A 439 29.76 21.12 16.99
N ASN A 440 30.45 20.01 16.72
CA ASN A 440 31.58 19.40 17.44
C ASN A 440 32.30 18.39 16.50
N TRP A 441 32.13 18.57 15.19
CA TRP A 441 32.64 17.68 14.17
C TRP A 441 33.90 18.30 13.58
N GLU A 442 35.03 17.64 13.83
CA GLU A 442 36.28 17.94 13.16
C GLU A 442 36.23 17.42 11.73
N PHE A 443 36.65 18.25 10.78
CA PHE A 443 36.51 18.03 9.35
C PHE A 443 37.75 18.44 8.57
N ILE A 444 38.11 17.59 7.60
CA ILE A 444 39.13 17.88 6.61
C ILE A 444 38.70 17.42 5.22
N SER A 445 38.82 18.31 4.24
CA SER A 445 38.70 17.98 2.81
C SER A 445 39.95 17.23 2.38
N ASP A 446 39.78 16.04 1.81
CA ASP A 446 40.87 15.12 1.48
C ASP A 446 40.65 14.52 0.08
N ASN A 447 40.56 15.39 -0.93
CA ASN A 447 40.30 15.00 -2.32
C ASN A 447 41.32 14.02 -2.91
N LYS A 448 42.52 13.94 -2.32
CA LYS A 448 43.59 13.02 -2.74
C LYS A 448 43.58 11.70 -1.96
N GLU A 449 42.65 11.55 -1.01
CA GLU A 449 42.53 10.40 -0.11
C GLU A 449 43.85 10.11 0.66
N GLU A 450 44.61 11.16 1.03
CA GLU A 450 45.87 11.06 1.77
C GLU A 450 45.65 10.53 3.20
N GLY A 451 44.49 10.81 3.79
CA GLY A 451 44.08 10.32 5.10
C GLY A 451 43.95 8.80 5.17
N LEU A 452 43.76 8.11 4.03
CA LEU A 452 43.82 6.65 3.96
C LEU A 452 45.22 6.09 4.26
N LYS A 453 46.28 6.87 3.99
CA LYS A 453 47.68 6.50 4.25
C LYS A 453 48.17 6.96 5.61
N LEU A 454 47.57 8.04 6.13
CA LEU A 454 47.92 8.66 7.40
C LEU A 454 47.05 8.14 8.56
N ASP A 455 46.23 7.12 8.31
CA ASP A 455 45.39 6.46 9.30
C ASP A 455 44.44 7.39 10.07
N TYR A 456 43.80 8.36 9.37
CA TYR A 456 42.94 9.38 10.00
C TYR A 456 41.78 8.81 10.83
N TRP A 457 41.40 7.54 10.62
CA TRP A 457 40.36 6.87 11.39
C TRP A 457 40.80 6.38 12.78
N LYS A 458 42.11 6.28 13.07
CA LYS A 458 42.64 5.75 14.33
C LYS A 458 42.24 6.60 15.54
N ALA A 459 42.02 5.93 16.68
CA ALA A 459 41.56 6.57 17.91
C ALA A 459 42.55 7.62 18.47
N ASP A 460 43.85 7.44 18.24
CA ASP A 460 44.94 8.25 18.77
C ASP A 460 45.51 9.27 17.76
N TYR A 461 44.93 9.36 16.56
CA TYR A 461 45.32 10.39 15.59
C TYR A 461 44.92 11.79 16.10
N ASP A 462 45.84 12.75 15.99
CA ASP A 462 45.67 14.14 16.42
C ASP A 462 44.96 14.96 15.33
N ASP A 463 43.69 15.29 15.58
CA ASP A 463 42.83 16.08 14.71
C ASP A 463 42.73 17.56 15.13
N SER A 464 43.57 18.03 16.06
CA SER A 464 43.54 19.42 16.55
C SER A 464 43.73 20.49 15.47
N SER A 465 44.28 20.12 14.30
CA SER A 465 44.45 21.02 13.16
C SER A 465 43.27 21.04 12.19
N TRP A 466 42.24 20.22 12.41
CA TRP A 466 41.08 20.12 11.53
C TRP A 466 40.14 21.31 11.74
N LYS A 467 39.22 21.51 10.79
CA LYS A 467 38.24 22.59 10.85
C LYS A 467 36.92 22.04 11.38
N ASN A 468 36.15 22.86 12.06
CA ASN A 468 34.80 22.47 12.43
C ASN A 468 33.84 22.53 11.23
N ILE A 469 32.86 21.62 11.19
CA ILE A 469 31.78 21.59 10.19
C ILE A 469 30.42 21.37 10.86
N THR A 470 29.36 21.88 10.24
CA THR A 470 27.97 21.63 10.67
C THR A 470 27.45 20.33 10.08
N VAL A 471 26.78 19.54 10.91
CA VAL A 471 26.09 18.31 10.55
C VAL A 471 24.66 18.37 11.15
N PRO A 472 23.60 18.06 10.41
CA PRO A 472 23.61 17.72 8.98
C PRO A 472 23.65 18.93 8.06
N ASP A 473 24.49 18.89 7.02
CA ASP A 473 24.44 19.81 5.88
C ASP A 473 25.35 19.29 4.73
N MET A 474 25.24 19.89 3.54
CA MET A 474 26.11 19.63 2.40
C MET A 474 27.43 20.40 2.52
N TRP A 475 28.53 19.80 2.06
CA TRP A 475 29.83 20.47 1.96
C TRP A 475 29.77 21.78 1.17
N ALA A 476 29.03 21.79 0.06
CA ALA A 476 28.93 22.94 -0.82
C ALA A 476 28.26 24.16 -0.15
N ASN A 477 27.34 23.95 0.79
CA ASN A 477 26.70 25.04 1.53
C ASN A 477 27.64 25.69 2.56
N GLN A 478 28.74 24.99 2.89
CA GLN A 478 29.71 25.37 3.92
C GLN A 478 31.07 25.78 3.34
N GLY A 479 31.14 26.07 2.03
CA GLY A 479 32.35 26.57 1.36
C GLY A 479 33.31 25.50 0.82
N TYR A 480 32.84 24.25 0.69
CA TYR A 480 33.64 23.10 0.24
C TYR A 480 33.09 22.50 -1.06
N GLU A 481 32.71 23.31 -2.05
CA GLU A 481 32.00 22.86 -3.26
C GLU A 481 32.80 21.88 -4.14
N LYS A 482 34.13 21.89 -4.00
CA LYS A 482 35.06 21.04 -4.77
C LYS A 482 35.50 19.78 -4.02
N THR A 483 34.92 19.50 -2.86
CA THR A 483 35.30 18.33 -2.07
C THR A 483 34.65 17.06 -2.61
N SER A 484 35.45 16.12 -3.12
CA SER A 484 35.01 14.79 -3.57
C SER A 484 35.22 13.73 -2.49
N PHE A 485 36.10 13.98 -1.53
CA PHE A 485 36.34 13.07 -0.40
C PHE A 485 36.69 13.88 0.85
N ALA A 486 36.16 13.49 2.01
CA ALA A 486 36.47 14.15 3.27
C ALA A 486 36.38 13.20 4.46
N TRP A 487 37.05 13.59 5.54
CA TRP A 487 36.96 12.93 6.83
C TRP A 487 36.23 13.79 7.85
N TYR A 488 35.54 13.09 8.73
CA TYR A 488 34.86 13.61 9.91
C TYR A 488 35.36 12.89 11.15
N ARG A 489 35.53 13.60 12.27
CA ARG A 489 35.81 13.04 13.60
C ARG A 489 34.93 13.71 14.66
N TYR A 490 34.43 12.92 15.59
CA TYR A 490 33.63 13.37 16.72
C TYR A 490 34.09 12.67 18.00
N HIS A 491 34.42 13.47 19.02
CA HIS A 491 34.85 12.99 20.33
C HIS A 491 33.67 13.00 21.29
N PHE A 492 33.42 11.89 21.98
CA PHE A 492 32.27 11.78 22.89
C PHE A 492 32.51 10.84 24.07
N LYS A 493 31.67 10.98 25.10
CA LYS A 493 31.59 10.09 26.26
C LYS A 493 30.17 9.61 26.44
N ILE A 494 29.99 8.34 26.78
CA ILE A 494 28.66 7.81 27.10
C ILE A 494 28.27 8.27 28.50
N PRO A 495 27.10 8.93 28.69
CA PRO A 495 26.62 9.27 30.01
C PRO A 495 26.51 8.03 30.91
N GLU A 496 26.93 8.14 32.18
CA GLU A 496 27.05 7.01 33.11
C GLU A 496 25.77 6.18 33.23
N LYS A 497 24.60 6.83 33.18
CA LYS A 497 23.28 6.18 33.21
C LYS A 497 23.03 5.17 32.07
N TYR A 498 23.79 5.26 30.97
CA TYR A 498 23.68 4.37 29.80
C TYR A 498 24.85 3.37 29.69
N SER A 499 25.81 3.39 30.64
CA SER A 499 27.05 2.57 30.59
C SER A 499 26.84 1.05 30.53
N ARG A 500 25.64 0.55 30.85
CA ARG A 500 25.25 -0.88 30.80
C ARG A 500 24.16 -1.19 29.79
N GLN A 501 23.77 -0.21 28.96
CA GLN A 501 22.74 -0.37 27.95
C GLN A 501 23.38 -0.68 26.59
N GLN A 502 22.62 -1.33 25.71
CA GLN A 502 23.02 -1.45 24.32
C GLN A 502 22.89 -0.08 23.64
N ILE A 503 23.93 0.33 22.92
CA ILE A 503 24.01 1.62 22.25
C ILE A 503 24.14 1.39 20.76
N TYR A 504 23.24 2.01 19.99
CA TYR A 504 23.24 1.96 18.54
C TYR A 504 23.76 3.27 17.95
N LEU A 505 24.67 3.21 16.99
CA LEU A 505 24.95 4.33 16.09
C LEU A 505 23.93 4.28 14.96
N ASN A 506 23.01 5.24 14.92
CA ASN A 506 22.05 5.38 13.83
C ASN A 506 22.45 6.53 12.93
N ALA A 507 22.35 6.33 11.62
CA ALA A 507 22.51 7.42 10.67
C ALA A 507 21.71 7.23 9.39
N LYS A 508 21.44 8.34 8.71
CA LYS A 508 20.77 8.39 7.40
C LYS A 508 21.35 9.47 6.50
N GLU A 509 21.39 9.19 5.20
CA GLU A 509 21.82 10.15 4.17
C GLU A 509 23.28 10.61 4.29
N LEU A 510 24.19 9.65 4.46
CA LEU A 510 25.63 9.86 4.29
C LEU A 510 25.96 9.72 2.80
N ALA A 511 26.47 10.79 2.19
CA ALA A 511 26.58 10.90 0.72
C ALA A 511 27.38 9.75 0.07
N ASP A 512 26.91 9.31 -1.10
CA ASP A 512 27.36 8.17 -1.93
C ASP A 512 27.90 6.94 -1.20
N THR A 513 29.13 7.01 -0.69
CA THR A 513 29.78 5.94 0.08
C THR A 513 30.50 6.52 1.29
N ALA A 514 30.10 6.07 2.48
CA ALA A 514 30.73 6.41 3.75
C ALA A 514 31.28 5.16 4.41
N THR A 515 32.48 5.26 4.99
CA THR A 515 33.08 4.22 5.83
C THR A 515 33.17 4.73 7.26
N VAL A 516 32.60 3.98 8.20
CA VAL A 516 32.36 4.39 9.58
C VAL A 516 33.24 3.59 10.51
N TYR A 517 33.91 4.29 11.42
CA TYR A 517 34.83 3.72 12.39
C TYR A 517 34.49 4.17 13.80
N ILE A 518 34.59 3.25 14.77
CA ILE A 518 34.57 3.57 16.20
C ILE A 518 35.92 3.16 16.78
N ASN A 519 36.62 4.10 17.42
CA ASN A 519 37.90 3.87 18.08
C ASN A 519 38.94 3.17 17.17
N GLY A 520 38.96 3.51 15.88
CA GLY A 520 39.90 2.96 14.90
C GLY A 520 39.46 1.64 14.24
N GLN A 521 38.32 1.06 14.65
CA GLN A 521 37.79 -0.16 14.03
C GLN A 521 36.66 0.17 13.05
N GLU A 522 36.78 -0.33 11.81
CA GLU A 522 35.71 -0.21 10.81
C GLU A 522 34.49 -1.03 11.26
N ILE A 523 33.34 -0.37 11.33
CA ILE A 523 32.07 -1.00 11.73
C ILE A 523 31.04 -1.02 10.61
N TYR A 524 31.17 -0.15 9.60
CA TYR A 524 30.21 -0.07 8.52
C TYR A 524 30.74 0.58 7.25
N LYS A 525 30.11 0.23 6.13
CA LYS A 525 30.25 0.93 4.87
C LYS A 525 28.89 1.06 4.18
N THR A 526 28.47 2.29 3.90
CA THR A 526 27.21 2.54 3.18
C THR A 526 27.33 2.12 1.71
N LYS A 527 26.20 1.71 1.13
CA LYS A 527 26.10 1.23 -0.26
C LYS A 527 25.48 2.27 -1.19
N LYS A 528 24.78 3.26 -0.64
CA LYS A 528 24.09 4.32 -1.38
C LYS A 528 23.94 5.57 -0.53
N TYR A 529 23.80 6.72 -1.20
CA TYR A 529 23.76 8.04 -0.56
C TYR A 529 22.60 8.27 0.43
N ASN A 530 21.50 7.52 0.33
CA ASN A 530 20.29 7.69 1.15
C ASN A 530 19.98 6.48 2.05
N GLU A 531 20.98 5.66 2.33
CA GLU A 531 20.86 4.54 3.24
C GLU A 531 20.56 5.01 4.67
N GLN A 532 19.65 4.33 5.34
CA GLN A 532 19.41 4.42 6.79
C GLN A 532 19.99 3.14 7.41
N PHE A 533 20.86 3.29 8.40
CA PHE A 533 21.49 2.17 9.10
C PHE A 533 21.52 2.42 10.61
N GLY A 534 21.70 1.34 11.36
CA GLY A 534 21.79 1.32 12.80
C GLY A 534 22.63 0.12 13.21
N ILE A 535 23.62 0.35 14.06
CA ILE A 535 24.67 -0.63 14.36
C ILE A 535 24.88 -0.65 15.87
N ASP A 536 24.81 -1.83 16.47
CA ASP A 536 25.19 -2.00 17.87
C ASP A 536 26.69 -1.71 18.02
N ILE A 537 27.02 -0.59 18.64
CA ILE A 537 28.39 -0.16 18.87
C ILE A 537 28.91 -0.52 20.28
N SER A 538 28.10 -1.18 21.11
CA SER A 538 28.36 -1.39 22.54
C SER A 538 29.73 -2.04 22.80
N LYS A 539 30.09 -3.04 21.99
CA LYS A 539 31.36 -3.77 22.13
C LYS A 539 32.60 -2.97 21.69
N TYR A 540 32.41 -1.84 21.01
CA TYR A 540 33.49 -0.97 20.53
C TYR A 540 33.73 0.24 21.46
N LEU A 541 32.82 0.48 22.40
CA LEU A 541 32.86 1.62 23.30
C LEU A 541 33.81 1.38 24.47
N LYS A 542 34.53 2.44 24.85
CA LYS A 542 35.38 2.52 26.05
C LYS A 542 34.63 3.31 27.13
N PRO A 543 34.84 3.03 28.43
CA PRO A 543 34.33 3.86 29.52
C PRO A 543 34.86 5.30 29.52
N SER A 544 36.02 5.50 28.89
CA SER A 544 36.66 6.81 28.68
C SER A 544 36.08 7.53 27.46
N GLU A 545 36.81 8.52 26.96
CA GLU A 545 36.52 9.16 25.68
C GLU A 545 36.57 8.16 24.51
N ASN A 546 35.67 8.36 23.55
CA ASN A 546 35.50 7.58 22.34
C ASN A 546 35.58 8.50 21.12
N VAL A 547 36.05 7.96 20.00
CA VAL A 547 36.15 8.68 18.73
C VAL A 547 35.31 7.97 17.66
N LEU A 548 34.39 8.71 17.05
CA LEU A 548 33.68 8.33 15.84
C LEU A 548 34.36 9.00 14.64
N SER A 549 34.88 8.19 13.71
CA SER A 549 35.51 8.68 12.48
C SER A 549 34.71 8.22 11.26
N ILE A 550 34.47 9.12 10.30
CA ILE A 550 33.72 8.81 9.08
C ILE A 550 34.46 9.36 7.87
N GLY A 551 34.83 8.48 6.94
CA GLY A 551 35.36 8.87 5.63
C GLY A 551 34.24 8.81 4.59
N ILE A 552 33.95 9.92 3.92
CA ILE A 552 32.89 10.02 2.91
C ILE A 552 33.50 10.33 1.55
N LYS A 553 33.15 9.51 0.56
CA LYS A 553 33.41 9.75 -0.86
C LYS A 553 32.12 10.18 -1.54
N ASN A 554 32.18 11.23 -2.34
CA ASN A 554 31.10 11.68 -3.22
C ASN A 554 31.61 11.73 -4.66
N ASP A 555 31.06 10.86 -5.50
CA ASP A 555 31.38 10.79 -6.93
C ASP A 555 30.38 11.61 -7.77
N TYR A 556 29.32 12.13 -7.15
CA TYR A 556 28.29 12.91 -7.83
C TYR A 556 28.65 14.39 -8.01
N PHE A 557 29.20 14.73 -9.18
CA PHE A 557 29.52 16.11 -9.56
C PHE A 557 28.52 16.70 -10.55
N GLN A 558 27.83 17.79 -10.16
CA GLN A 558 26.85 18.48 -11.01
C GLN A 558 26.75 19.97 -10.67
N SER A 559 26.45 20.85 -11.64
CA SER A 559 26.48 22.32 -11.47
C SER A 559 27.76 22.84 -10.80
N ASN A 560 28.89 22.32 -11.27
CA ASN A 560 30.21 22.73 -10.83
C ASN A 560 30.48 22.50 -9.33
N ARG A 561 29.77 21.57 -8.67
CA ARG A 561 29.96 21.19 -7.26
C ARG A 561 29.73 19.70 -7.01
N TYR A 562 30.33 19.18 -5.95
CA TYR A 562 29.98 17.88 -5.37
C TYR A 562 28.82 18.03 -4.37
N TRP A 563 28.02 16.98 -4.25
CA TRP A 563 26.83 16.94 -3.39
C TRP A 563 27.04 16.07 -2.14
N GLY A 564 28.27 16.12 -1.63
CA GLY A 564 28.74 15.34 -0.48
C GLY A 564 28.38 15.94 0.89
N GLY A 565 28.57 15.13 1.92
CA GLY A 565 28.33 15.49 3.32
C GLY A 565 27.51 14.44 4.09
N ILE A 566 27.44 14.62 5.40
CA ILE A 566 26.43 14.00 6.25
C ILE A 566 25.18 14.88 6.15
N ARG A 567 24.20 14.47 5.34
CA ARG A 567 23.06 15.32 4.95
C ARG A 567 21.78 15.05 5.75
N GLY A 568 21.71 13.88 6.37
CA GLY A 568 20.61 13.48 7.24
C GLY A 568 21.06 13.26 8.67
N SER A 569 20.17 12.68 9.47
CA SER A 569 20.40 12.54 10.91
C SER A 569 21.48 11.51 11.25
N ILE A 570 22.25 11.79 12.30
CA ILE A 570 23.19 10.86 12.93
C ILE A 570 23.09 11.02 14.46
N SER A 571 23.03 9.92 15.20
CA SER A 571 22.83 9.91 16.66
C SER A 571 23.29 8.60 17.29
N LEU A 572 23.51 8.63 18.61
CA LEU A 572 23.60 7.44 19.44
C LEU A 572 22.29 7.24 20.19
N ASP A 573 21.72 6.04 20.12
CA ASP A 573 20.37 5.76 20.62
C ASP A 573 20.27 4.39 21.31
N LEU A 574 19.14 4.19 22.00
CA LEU A 574 18.80 2.90 22.64
C LEU A 574 18.04 1.93 21.72
N VAL A 575 17.68 2.38 20.51
CA VAL A 575 16.88 1.61 19.55
C VAL A 575 17.60 1.59 18.21
N ASN A 576 17.65 0.42 17.57
CA ASN A 576 18.17 0.26 16.22
C ASN A 576 17.17 0.82 15.19
N ALA A 577 17.53 1.90 14.50
CA ALA A 577 16.73 2.46 13.42
C ALA A 577 17.18 2.00 12.03
N GLY A 578 18.21 1.17 11.93
CA GLY A 578 18.67 0.57 10.68
C GLY A 578 17.79 -0.55 10.14
N GLU A 579 16.84 -1.02 10.94
CA GLU A 579 15.94 -2.12 10.61
C GLU A 579 14.48 -1.67 10.74
N MET A 580 13.60 -2.26 9.93
CA MET A 580 12.16 -2.09 10.12
C MET A 580 11.76 -2.81 11.40
N ILE A 581 10.89 -2.21 12.21
CA ILE A 581 10.26 -2.92 13.31
C ILE A 581 9.07 -3.67 12.71
N PRO A 582 9.10 -5.02 12.66
CA PRO A 582 8.02 -5.77 12.04
C PRO A 582 6.74 -5.68 12.89
N MET A 583 5.60 -5.64 12.21
CA MET A 583 4.30 -5.60 12.83
C MET A 583 4.07 -6.81 13.74
N ASN A 584 3.51 -6.59 14.92
CA ASN A 584 3.20 -7.63 15.89
C ASN A 584 1.72 -8.09 15.83
N TYR A 585 1.36 -9.07 16.66
CA TYR A 585 -0.01 -9.58 16.78
C TYR A 585 -1.06 -8.51 17.12
N GLY A 586 -0.78 -7.64 18.09
CA GLY A 586 -1.69 -6.57 18.48
C GLY A 586 -1.99 -5.62 17.32
N GLN A 587 -0.96 -5.20 16.59
CA GLN A 587 -1.08 -4.33 15.42
C GLN A 587 -1.80 -5.00 14.24
N MET A 588 -1.53 -6.28 13.96
CA MET A 588 -2.30 -7.02 12.93
C MET A 588 -3.77 -7.12 13.32
N ARG A 589 -4.07 -7.41 14.59
CA ARG A 589 -5.45 -7.47 15.08
C ARG A 589 -6.13 -6.09 14.99
N SER A 590 -5.44 -5.02 15.37
CA SER A 590 -5.90 -3.63 15.23
C SER A 590 -6.22 -3.29 13.79
N PHE A 591 -5.37 -3.68 12.83
CA PHE A 591 -5.58 -3.38 11.41
C PHE A 591 -7.00 -3.75 10.95
N PHE A 592 -7.43 -4.99 11.19
CA PHE A 592 -8.78 -5.43 10.78
C PHE A 592 -9.90 -4.74 11.57
N TRP A 593 -9.69 -4.50 12.87
CA TRP A 593 -10.66 -3.81 13.71
C TRP A 593 -10.89 -2.37 13.25
N GLU A 594 -9.83 -1.62 13.00
CA GLU A 594 -9.90 -0.24 12.51
C GLU A 594 -10.64 -0.17 11.18
N ARG A 595 -10.35 -1.09 10.26
CA ARG A 595 -11.06 -1.17 8.97
C ARG A 595 -12.57 -1.36 9.16
N ALA A 596 -12.96 -2.33 9.99
CA ALA A 596 -14.37 -2.59 10.28
C ALA A 596 -15.06 -1.40 10.98
N LEU A 597 -14.39 -0.82 11.98
CA LEU A 597 -14.89 0.33 12.74
C LEU A 597 -15.10 1.56 11.86
N HIS A 598 -14.21 1.76 10.89
CA HIS A 598 -14.25 2.85 9.92
C HIS A 598 -15.15 2.56 8.69
N GLY A 599 -15.89 1.44 8.73
CA GLY A 599 -17.03 1.18 7.84
C GLY A 599 -16.76 0.22 6.67
N GLU A 600 -15.60 -0.41 6.62
CA GLU A 600 -15.36 -1.52 5.69
C GLU A 600 -16.09 -2.79 6.14
N ALA A 601 -16.64 -3.51 5.18
CA ALA A 601 -17.25 -4.82 5.38
C ALA A 601 -16.26 -5.97 5.06
N GLY A 602 -15.09 -5.66 4.53
CA GLY A 602 -14.03 -6.63 4.26
C GLY A 602 -12.76 -5.97 3.74
N VAL A 603 -11.65 -6.72 3.79
CA VAL A 603 -10.33 -6.28 3.32
C VAL A 603 -9.55 -7.44 2.74
N PHE A 604 -8.79 -7.16 1.67
CA PHE A 604 -7.99 -8.14 0.95
C PHE A 604 -6.51 -7.73 1.09
N PRO A 605 -5.76 -8.30 2.07
CA PRO A 605 -4.36 -7.97 2.23
C PRO A 605 -3.54 -8.38 1.00
N SER A 606 -2.77 -7.43 0.46
CA SER A 606 -1.97 -7.65 -0.74
C SER A 606 -0.93 -8.74 -0.51
N TYR A 607 -0.59 -9.42 -1.60
CA TYR A 607 0.55 -10.33 -1.65
C TYR A 607 0.53 -11.50 -0.64
N ILE A 608 -0.67 -11.93 -0.23
CA ILE A 608 -0.93 -13.28 0.32
C ILE A 608 -0.60 -14.36 -0.75
N TYR A 609 -0.65 -13.97 -2.01
CA TYR A 609 -0.02 -14.64 -3.14
C TYR A 609 1.29 -13.90 -3.47
N SER A 610 2.41 -14.54 -3.78
CA SER A 610 3.62 -13.77 -4.10
C SER A 610 4.13 -14.06 -5.51
N PRO A 611 4.06 -13.08 -6.43
CA PRO A 611 4.86 -13.11 -7.65
C PRO A 611 6.36 -12.94 -7.32
N GLU A 612 7.23 -13.43 -8.21
CA GLU A 612 8.68 -13.21 -8.14
C GLU A 612 8.99 -11.71 -8.10
N GLY A 613 9.89 -11.27 -7.20
CA GLY A 613 10.34 -9.88 -7.10
C GLY A 613 9.53 -8.94 -6.18
N PHE A 614 8.35 -9.34 -5.70
CA PHE A 614 7.53 -8.55 -4.76
C PHE A 614 7.74 -8.91 -3.29
N GLN A 615 8.86 -9.57 -2.97
CA GLN A 615 9.04 -10.22 -1.66
C GLN A 615 9.03 -9.29 -0.47
N LYS A 616 9.55 -8.09 -0.67
CA LYS A 616 9.50 -7.03 0.32
C LYS A 616 8.08 -6.58 0.66
N TYR A 617 7.04 -7.01 -0.04
CA TYR A 617 5.66 -6.58 0.21
C TYR A 617 4.73 -7.72 0.67
N SER A 618 5.19 -8.97 0.68
CA SER A 618 4.36 -10.10 1.14
C SER A 618 4.05 -10.03 2.63
N VAL A 619 2.82 -10.41 3.00
CA VAL A 619 2.43 -10.55 4.41
C VAL A 619 3.22 -11.64 5.16
N PHE A 620 3.91 -12.51 4.43
CA PHE A 620 4.76 -13.56 4.99
C PHE A 620 6.23 -13.14 5.13
N ASN A 621 6.55 -11.86 4.89
CA ASN A 621 7.91 -11.35 5.07
C ASN A 621 8.18 -11.03 6.56
N PRO A 622 9.06 -11.79 7.24
CA PRO A 622 9.37 -11.58 8.67
C PRO A 622 10.11 -10.27 8.96
N GLU A 623 10.72 -9.60 7.97
CA GLU A 623 11.30 -8.25 8.14
C GLU A 623 10.20 -7.18 8.29
N LYS A 624 8.95 -7.47 7.90
CA LYS A 624 7.82 -6.52 7.98
C LYS A 624 6.71 -6.96 8.91
N ILE A 625 6.47 -8.27 9.04
CA ILE A 625 5.37 -8.82 9.81
C ILE A 625 5.89 -10.04 10.54
N ARG A 626 5.83 -10.01 11.87
CA ARG A 626 6.23 -11.17 12.67
C ARG A 626 5.28 -12.33 12.40
N TYR A 627 5.75 -13.57 12.44
CA TYR A 627 4.87 -14.71 12.18
C TYR A 627 3.74 -14.86 13.20
N ASP A 628 3.96 -14.46 14.47
CA ASP A 628 2.88 -14.40 15.46
C ASP A 628 1.77 -13.41 15.09
N ALA A 629 2.08 -12.39 14.29
CA ALA A 629 1.10 -11.45 13.81
C ALA A 629 0.03 -12.10 12.92
N LEU A 630 0.35 -13.17 12.19
CA LEU A 630 -0.59 -13.88 11.33
C LEU A 630 -1.80 -14.45 12.10
N LYS A 631 -1.66 -14.69 13.42
CA LYS A 631 -2.79 -15.09 14.29
C LYS A 631 -3.87 -14.02 14.38
N GLY A 632 -3.49 -12.75 14.24
CA GLY A 632 -4.40 -11.60 14.30
C GLY A 632 -5.44 -11.60 13.19
N ILE A 633 -5.14 -12.19 12.02
CA ILE A 633 -6.03 -12.21 10.84
C ILE A 633 -7.35 -12.95 11.14
N PRO A 634 -7.37 -14.27 11.40
CA PRO A 634 -8.62 -14.98 11.68
C PRO A 634 -9.20 -14.62 13.05
N LYS A 635 -8.36 -14.17 14.00
CA LYS A 635 -8.81 -13.77 15.33
C LYS A 635 -9.66 -12.49 15.30
N ALA A 636 -9.16 -11.42 14.68
CA ALA A 636 -9.91 -10.18 14.54
C ALA A 636 -11.24 -10.41 13.82
N LYS A 637 -11.22 -11.21 12.75
CA LYS A 637 -12.45 -11.59 12.02
C LYS A 637 -13.50 -12.26 12.90
N ALA A 638 -13.10 -13.24 13.72
CA ALA A 638 -14.04 -13.92 14.63
C ALA A 638 -14.69 -12.94 15.61
N GLU A 639 -13.89 -12.02 16.17
CA GLU A 639 -14.39 -11.01 17.11
C GLU A 639 -15.34 -10.01 16.42
N ILE A 640 -14.97 -9.50 15.24
CA ILE A 640 -15.82 -8.58 14.46
C ILE A 640 -17.14 -9.25 14.09
N ASN A 641 -17.11 -10.52 13.67
CA ASN A 641 -18.32 -11.29 13.35
C ASN A 641 -19.23 -11.48 14.57
N SER A 642 -18.66 -11.69 15.76
CA SER A 642 -19.42 -11.79 17.02
C SER A 642 -20.31 -10.56 17.20
N VAL A 643 -19.76 -9.37 16.93
CA VAL A 643 -20.47 -8.08 17.02
C VAL A 643 -20.96 -7.55 15.67
N GLY A 644 -21.11 -8.41 14.65
CA GLY A 644 -21.41 -7.98 13.28
C GLY A 644 -22.70 -7.17 13.15
N LYS A 645 -23.69 -7.40 14.02
CA LYS A 645 -24.93 -6.59 14.10
C LYS A 645 -24.73 -5.17 14.62
N ILE A 646 -23.62 -4.91 15.31
CA ILE A 646 -23.25 -3.58 15.81
C ILE A 646 -22.40 -2.86 14.77
N VAL A 647 -21.39 -3.54 14.19
CA VAL A 647 -20.35 -2.88 13.39
C VAL A 647 -20.46 -3.08 11.87
N LEU A 648 -21.14 -4.13 11.38
CA LEU A 648 -21.21 -4.44 9.94
C LEU A 648 -22.56 -4.10 9.32
N THR A 649 -23.66 -4.32 10.05
CA THR A 649 -25.02 -4.03 9.52
C THR A 649 -25.36 -2.55 9.49
N LYS A 650 -24.58 -1.70 10.18
CA LYS A 650 -24.62 -0.24 10.16
C LYS A 650 -23.18 0.29 10.15
N LYS A 651 -22.86 1.31 9.34
CA LYS A 651 -21.48 1.86 9.29
C LYS A 651 -21.32 2.79 10.49
N PRO A 652 -20.43 2.49 11.47
CA PRO A 652 -20.37 3.25 12.72
C PRO A 652 -20.17 4.77 12.51
N ARG A 653 -19.48 5.13 11.43
CA ARG A 653 -19.04 6.50 11.14
C ARG A 653 -20.10 7.38 10.46
N ARG A 654 -21.34 6.91 10.32
CA ARG A 654 -22.48 7.68 9.81
C ARG A 654 -23.34 8.35 10.86
N ASP A 655 -23.35 7.79 12.06
CA ASP A 655 -24.21 8.24 13.14
C ASP A 655 -23.47 9.26 14.03
N GLY A 656 -22.59 10.05 13.41
CA GLY A 656 -21.84 11.10 14.09
C GLY A 656 -22.74 12.21 14.62
N VAL A 657 -22.32 12.77 15.76
CA VAL A 657 -22.86 13.98 16.39
C VAL A 657 -22.15 15.22 15.83
N ILE A 658 -20.92 15.07 15.35
CA ILE A 658 -20.14 16.11 14.69
C ILE A 658 -19.70 15.64 13.30
N ALA A 659 -19.38 16.60 12.43
CA ALA A 659 -18.92 16.27 11.07
C ALA A 659 -17.67 17.06 10.65
N LEU A 660 -16.73 16.40 9.98
CA LEU A 660 -15.63 17.02 9.22
C LEU A 660 -15.95 16.99 7.72
N VAL A 661 -15.76 18.11 7.03
CA VAL A 661 -15.98 18.19 5.58
C VAL A 661 -14.69 17.86 4.82
N TYR A 662 -14.72 16.80 4.01
CA TYR A 662 -13.66 16.46 3.05
C TYR A 662 -13.74 17.40 1.82
N PRO A 663 -12.72 18.24 1.56
CA PRO A 663 -12.80 19.31 0.58
C PRO A 663 -12.40 18.85 -0.84
N LEU A 664 -13.18 17.95 -1.45
CA LEU A 664 -12.84 17.37 -2.76
C LEU A 664 -12.65 18.43 -3.86
N GLU A 665 -13.43 19.51 -3.83
CA GLU A 665 -13.33 20.65 -4.76
C GLU A 665 -11.94 21.28 -4.74
N ASN A 666 -11.35 21.39 -3.56
CA ASN A 666 -10.00 21.91 -3.42
C ASN A 666 -8.94 20.91 -3.83
N MET A 667 -9.14 19.62 -3.54
CA MET A 667 -8.22 18.58 -4.00
C MET A 667 -8.16 18.52 -5.54
N ARG A 668 -9.30 18.74 -6.22
CA ARG A 668 -9.38 18.82 -7.70
C ARG A 668 -8.68 20.06 -8.27
N TYR A 669 -8.83 21.20 -7.59
CA TYR A 669 -8.28 22.48 -8.02
C TYR A 669 -6.76 22.58 -7.78
N HIS A 670 -6.25 21.87 -6.77
CA HIS A 670 -4.84 21.85 -6.46
C HIS A 670 -4.04 21.08 -7.51
N ILE A 671 -2.91 21.66 -7.90
CA ILE A 671 -2.02 21.11 -8.91
C ILE A 671 -0.62 21.10 -8.31
N HIS A 672 -0.05 19.91 -8.18
CA HIS A 672 1.30 19.73 -7.67
C HIS A 672 2.33 20.18 -8.72
N LYS A 673 3.38 20.85 -8.25
CA LYS A 673 4.47 21.34 -9.13
C LYS A 673 5.48 20.25 -9.44
N VAL A 674 5.66 19.30 -8.50
CA VAL A 674 6.63 18.21 -8.59
C VAL A 674 6.08 16.94 -7.92
N PHE A 675 6.61 15.79 -8.32
CA PHE A 675 6.20 14.48 -7.81
C PHE A 675 6.36 14.35 -6.28
N SER A 676 7.42 14.93 -5.71
CA SER A 676 7.67 14.88 -4.26
C SER A 676 6.63 15.66 -3.44
N GLU A 677 6.11 16.78 -3.98
CA GLU A 677 5.03 17.55 -3.35
C GLU A 677 3.73 16.75 -3.36
N MET A 678 3.41 16.11 -4.48
CA MET A 678 2.27 15.20 -4.57
C MET A 678 2.38 14.08 -3.53
N ILE A 679 3.50 13.33 -3.49
CA ILE A 679 3.67 12.24 -2.50
C ILE A 679 3.53 12.72 -1.06
N ALA A 680 3.96 13.95 -0.74
CA ALA A 680 3.82 14.49 0.61
C ALA A 680 2.34 14.68 1.00
N GLY A 681 1.47 14.97 0.02
CA GLY A 681 0.04 15.20 0.22
C GLY A 681 -0.20 16.34 1.21
N PRO A 682 0.22 17.58 0.92
CA PRO A 682 0.15 18.65 1.89
C PRO A 682 -1.28 19.06 2.26
N LEU A 683 -2.28 18.96 1.37
CA LEU A 683 -3.67 19.25 1.73
C LEU A 683 -4.24 18.20 2.67
N VAL A 684 -4.06 16.92 2.34
CA VAL A 684 -4.54 15.81 3.18
C VAL A 684 -3.77 15.75 4.50
N TYR A 685 -2.50 16.17 4.53
CA TYR A 685 -1.75 16.36 5.78
C TYR A 685 -2.43 17.41 6.67
N ASP A 686 -2.66 18.61 6.15
CA ASP A 686 -3.24 19.71 6.92
C ASP A 686 -4.69 19.38 7.37
N LEU A 687 -5.43 18.59 6.59
CA LEU A 687 -6.74 18.05 6.96
C LEU A 687 -6.66 16.98 8.05
N SER A 688 -5.66 16.08 7.97
CA SER A 688 -5.50 14.95 8.90
C SER A 688 -5.26 15.41 10.34
N LYS A 689 -4.68 16.59 10.56
CA LYS A 689 -4.56 17.19 11.90
C LYS A 689 -5.92 17.44 12.54
N TRP A 690 -6.85 18.00 11.77
CA TRP A 690 -8.21 18.26 12.25
C TRP A 690 -8.97 16.96 12.45
N TYR A 691 -8.81 16.01 11.53
CA TYR A 691 -9.38 14.68 11.69
C TYR A 691 -8.91 14.00 12.99
N ALA A 692 -7.61 14.01 13.28
CA ALA A 692 -7.06 13.44 14.51
C ALA A 692 -7.65 14.08 15.77
N GLY A 693 -7.72 15.42 15.82
CA GLY A 693 -8.30 16.14 16.96
C GLY A 693 -9.76 15.78 17.22
N LEU A 694 -10.56 15.69 16.15
CA LEU A 694 -11.96 15.31 16.26
C LEU A 694 -12.14 13.83 16.60
N LEU A 695 -11.31 12.95 16.04
CA LEU A 695 -11.34 11.52 16.32
C LEU A 695 -11.00 11.22 17.78
N PHE A 696 -9.91 11.80 18.30
CA PHE A 696 -9.45 11.58 19.66
C PHE A 696 -10.29 12.31 20.72
N SER A 697 -11.14 13.26 20.32
CA SER A 697 -12.13 13.86 21.23
C SER A 697 -13.05 12.81 21.86
N GLY A 698 -13.31 11.68 21.18
CA GLY A 698 -14.27 10.66 21.63
C GLY A 698 -15.74 11.08 21.44
N VAL A 699 -15.99 12.18 20.72
CA VAL A 699 -17.32 12.55 20.23
C VAL A 699 -17.58 11.80 18.91
N PRO A 700 -18.75 11.17 18.71
CA PRO A 700 -19.06 10.47 17.46
C PRO A 700 -18.91 11.39 16.24
N LEU A 701 -17.99 11.02 15.33
CA LEU A 701 -17.58 11.83 14.19
C LEU A 701 -18.01 11.17 12.87
N SER A 702 -18.48 12.00 11.94
CA SER A 702 -18.67 11.65 10.52
C SER A 702 -17.74 12.48 9.63
N VAL A 703 -17.22 11.88 8.55
CA VAL A 703 -16.56 12.65 7.48
C VAL A 703 -17.51 12.73 6.30
N ILE A 704 -17.91 13.95 5.93
CA ILE A 704 -18.92 14.21 4.89
C ILE A 704 -18.33 15.01 3.72
N SER A 705 -19.02 15.06 2.59
CA SER A 705 -18.65 15.89 1.43
C SER A 705 -19.50 17.18 1.35
N ASN A 706 -19.07 18.13 0.53
CA ASN A 706 -19.91 19.28 0.18
C ASN A 706 -21.20 18.83 -0.56
N ASP A 707 -21.12 17.80 -1.41
CA ASP A 707 -22.29 17.17 -2.04
C ASP A 707 -23.29 16.64 -0.99
N TYR A 708 -22.81 16.00 0.08
CA TYR A 708 -23.66 15.52 1.17
C TYR A 708 -24.42 16.68 1.84
N ILE A 709 -23.77 17.83 2.07
CA ILE A 709 -24.42 19.02 2.66
C ILE A 709 -25.50 19.58 1.73
N LEU A 710 -25.27 19.55 0.41
CA LEU A 710 -26.25 20.02 -0.57
C LEU A 710 -27.49 19.13 -0.62
N GLU A 711 -27.28 17.81 -0.60
CA GLU A 711 -28.34 16.80 -0.77
C GLU A 711 -29.08 16.45 0.52
N LYS A 712 -28.42 16.47 1.67
CA LYS A 712 -28.96 15.99 2.95
C LYS A 712 -29.24 17.13 3.91
N ASN A 713 -30.06 16.83 4.93
CA ASN A 713 -30.23 17.72 6.07
C ASN A 713 -29.10 17.46 7.08
N ILE A 714 -28.28 18.48 7.32
CA ILE A 714 -27.14 18.41 8.25
C ILE A 714 -27.49 18.83 9.68
N GLY A 715 -28.74 19.18 9.97
CA GLY A 715 -29.20 19.59 11.30
C GLY A 715 -29.10 18.51 12.39
N LYS A 716 -28.76 17.26 12.04
CA LYS A 716 -28.42 16.22 13.01
C LYS A 716 -27.07 16.46 13.69
N TYR A 717 -26.16 17.18 13.03
CA TYR A 717 -24.84 17.47 13.58
C TYR A 717 -24.91 18.70 14.49
N ARG A 718 -24.31 18.61 15.68
CA ARG A 718 -24.18 19.75 16.60
C ARG A 718 -23.06 20.70 16.18
N ALA A 719 -22.01 20.16 15.57
CA ALA A 719 -20.90 20.93 15.00
C ALA A 719 -20.46 20.38 13.64
N VAL A 720 -20.13 21.29 12.71
CA VAL A 720 -19.54 20.99 11.41
C VAL A 720 -18.19 21.71 11.31
N PHE A 721 -17.16 20.98 10.90
CA PHE A 721 -15.78 21.45 10.77
C PHE A 721 -15.37 21.50 9.31
N MET A 722 -14.82 22.63 8.86
CA MET A 722 -14.33 22.82 7.49
C MET A 722 -12.89 23.32 7.51
N ARG A 723 -11.97 22.46 7.08
CA ARG A 723 -10.54 22.76 6.94
C ARG A 723 -10.15 22.77 5.48
N GLY A 724 -9.48 23.82 5.02
CA GLY A 724 -9.01 23.92 3.65
C GLY A 724 -10.15 23.74 2.64
N ASN A 725 -11.34 24.28 2.92
CA ASN A 725 -12.51 24.31 2.04
C ASN A 725 -12.61 25.68 1.33
N ASP A 726 -11.49 26.15 0.79
CA ASP A 726 -11.34 27.45 0.13
C ASP A 726 -12.33 27.67 -1.02
N ARG A 727 -12.66 26.62 -1.77
CA ARG A 727 -13.68 26.61 -2.82
C ARG A 727 -14.86 25.76 -2.41
N VAL A 728 -16.06 26.27 -2.67
CA VAL A 728 -17.31 25.56 -2.40
C VAL A 728 -18.34 25.81 -3.51
N PRO A 729 -19.28 24.88 -3.73
CA PRO A 729 -20.42 25.12 -4.62
C PRO A 729 -21.24 26.32 -4.16
N GLY A 730 -21.72 27.18 -5.08
CA GLY A 730 -22.43 28.41 -4.70
C GLY A 730 -23.67 28.24 -3.82
N LYS A 731 -24.42 27.14 -4.00
CA LYS A 731 -25.60 26.83 -3.15
C LYS A 731 -25.24 26.40 -1.73
N LEU A 732 -23.98 26.09 -1.45
CA LEU A 732 -23.55 25.63 -0.13
C LEU A 732 -23.73 26.71 0.93
N MET A 733 -23.51 27.98 0.59
CA MET A 733 -23.62 29.08 1.54
C MET A 733 -25.04 29.25 2.10
N GLU A 734 -26.07 28.99 1.30
CA GLU A 734 -27.47 28.99 1.76
C GLU A 734 -27.69 27.91 2.83
N LYS A 735 -27.18 26.70 2.59
CA LYS A 735 -27.27 25.58 3.51
C LYS A 735 -26.53 25.84 4.82
N LEU A 736 -25.32 26.38 4.75
CA LEU A 736 -24.51 26.69 5.93
C LEU A 736 -25.13 27.82 6.77
N ARG A 737 -25.59 28.90 6.13
CA ARG A 737 -26.29 29.99 6.82
C ARG A 737 -27.55 29.48 7.52
N LYS A 738 -28.33 28.63 6.86
CA LYS A 738 -29.50 27.99 7.47
C LYS A 738 -29.11 27.11 8.65
N TYR A 739 -28.13 26.22 8.49
CA TYR A 739 -27.66 25.30 9.52
C TYR A 739 -27.23 26.04 10.80
N VAL A 740 -26.40 27.09 10.66
CA VAL A 740 -25.97 27.88 11.81
C VAL A 740 -27.13 28.67 12.40
N SER A 741 -27.96 29.31 11.57
CA SER A 741 -29.13 30.06 12.04
C SER A 741 -30.09 29.20 12.88
N ASP A 742 -30.23 27.92 12.52
CA ASP A 742 -31.07 26.94 13.22
C ASP A 742 -30.45 26.43 14.53
N GLY A 743 -29.18 26.76 14.85
CA GLY A 743 -28.51 26.40 16.10
C GLY A 743 -27.21 25.60 15.94
N GLY A 744 -26.80 25.30 14.72
CA GLY A 744 -25.56 24.56 14.45
C GLY A 744 -24.31 25.35 14.79
N VAL A 745 -23.26 24.66 15.22
CA VAL A 745 -21.91 25.23 15.35
C VAL A 745 -21.13 24.97 14.06
N LEU A 746 -20.48 25.99 13.52
CA LEU A 746 -19.59 25.87 12.36
C LEU A 746 -18.17 26.30 12.77
N VAL A 747 -17.19 25.43 12.57
CA VAL A 747 -15.78 25.74 12.84
C VAL A 747 -15.02 25.68 11.53
N ILE A 748 -14.34 26.78 11.18
CA ILE A 748 -13.59 26.88 9.93
C ILE A 748 -12.18 27.39 10.17
N ASP A 749 -11.28 27.03 9.27
CA ASP A 749 -9.95 27.63 9.20
C ASP A 749 -9.97 28.99 8.49
N ASP A 750 -8.79 29.62 8.44
CA ASP A 750 -8.60 30.94 7.86
C ASP A 750 -8.82 30.98 6.34
N SER A 751 -8.77 29.85 5.63
CA SER A 751 -8.91 29.81 4.17
C SER A 751 -10.24 29.25 3.66
N SER A 752 -11.11 28.68 4.49
CA SER A 752 -12.39 28.12 4.03
C SER A 752 -13.43 29.17 3.62
N LEU A 753 -14.30 28.82 2.66
CA LEU A 753 -15.41 29.66 2.16
C LEU A 753 -14.94 30.95 1.47
N MET A 754 -13.87 30.88 0.67
CA MET A 754 -13.32 32.05 -0.03
C MET A 754 -13.92 32.26 -1.41
N LYS A 755 -14.14 31.18 -2.16
CA LYS A 755 -14.54 31.24 -3.56
C LYS A 755 -15.68 30.30 -3.90
N GLU A 756 -16.52 30.76 -4.81
CA GLU A 756 -17.49 29.92 -5.49
C GLU A 756 -16.78 29.09 -6.56
N GLU A 757 -17.01 27.77 -6.55
CA GLU A 757 -16.21 26.82 -7.32
C GLU A 757 -16.32 27.06 -8.83
N ASP A 758 -17.52 27.17 -9.41
CA ASP A 758 -17.72 27.18 -10.86
C ASP A 758 -17.44 28.55 -11.51
N SER A 759 -17.71 29.64 -10.79
CA SER A 759 -17.56 31.02 -11.30
C SER A 759 -16.25 31.71 -10.88
N ASP A 760 -15.46 31.06 -10.01
CA ASP A 760 -14.24 31.61 -9.40
C ASP A 760 -14.44 32.92 -8.60
N LYS A 761 -15.69 33.34 -8.39
CA LYS A 761 -16.01 34.60 -7.70
C LYS A 761 -15.72 34.47 -6.21
N ASN A 762 -15.20 35.54 -5.62
CA ASN A 762 -15.07 35.64 -4.18
C ASN A 762 -16.46 35.64 -3.53
N LEU A 763 -16.61 34.85 -2.47
CA LEU A 763 -17.81 34.82 -1.66
C LEU A 763 -17.77 35.98 -0.65
N SER A 764 -18.87 36.72 -0.52
CA SER A 764 -19.03 37.68 0.57
C SER A 764 -19.64 36.95 1.77
N VAL A 765 -18.82 36.79 2.79
CA VAL A 765 -19.12 36.00 4.00
C VAL A 765 -18.72 36.73 5.26
N GLU A 766 -18.26 37.98 5.20
CA GLU A 766 -17.75 38.72 6.34
C GLU A 766 -18.82 38.94 7.42
N ASP A 767 -20.07 39.16 7.00
CA ASP A 767 -21.25 39.26 7.86
C ASP A 767 -21.53 37.93 8.59
N PHE A 768 -21.30 36.82 7.90
CA PHE A 768 -21.49 35.48 8.41
C PHE A 768 -20.37 35.11 9.38
N LEU A 769 -19.12 35.35 9.01
CA LEU A 769 -17.95 34.97 9.80
C LEU A 769 -17.68 35.91 10.99
N GLY A 770 -18.26 37.11 10.98
CA GLY A 770 -18.00 38.14 11.98
C GLY A 770 -16.59 38.76 11.88
N CYS A 771 -15.86 38.48 10.80
CA CYS A 771 -14.55 39.05 10.53
C CYS A 771 -14.27 39.12 9.04
N LYS A 772 -13.38 40.04 8.66
CA LYS A 772 -12.79 40.16 7.34
C LYS A 772 -11.37 39.58 7.33
N ARG A 773 -11.07 38.79 6.31
CA ARG A 773 -9.72 38.28 6.04
C ARG A 773 -8.90 39.33 5.29
N LEU A 774 -7.69 39.59 5.77
CA LEU A 774 -6.76 40.55 5.18
C LEU A 774 -5.64 39.81 4.43
N SER A 775 -4.38 39.95 4.87
CA SER A 775 -3.22 39.31 4.26
C SER A 775 -2.81 38.02 4.99
N SER A 776 -2.17 37.11 4.25
CA SER A 776 -1.53 35.93 4.83
C SER A 776 -0.38 36.34 5.75
N VAL A 777 -0.20 35.60 6.84
CA VAL A 777 0.90 35.78 7.78
C VAL A 777 1.87 34.63 7.63
N LYS A 778 3.16 34.93 7.42
CA LYS A 778 4.22 33.91 7.32
C LYS A 778 5.07 33.76 8.58
N GLU A 779 5.10 34.79 9.42
CA GLU A 779 5.82 34.76 10.69
C GLU A 779 5.14 33.79 11.67
N GLN A 780 5.96 32.97 12.32
CA GLN A 780 5.57 32.22 13.51
C GLN A 780 5.62 33.14 14.74
N GLY A 781 4.85 32.82 15.76
CA GLY A 781 4.80 33.57 17.01
C GLY A 781 3.98 32.82 18.06
N LYS A 782 3.68 33.49 19.17
CA LYS A 782 2.86 32.92 20.25
C LYS A 782 1.39 33.33 20.14
N ILE A 783 0.49 32.44 20.54
CA ILE A 783 -0.96 32.63 20.57
C ILE A 783 -1.45 32.35 21.99
N ASP A 784 -2.22 33.28 22.55
CA ASP A 784 -2.86 33.11 23.84
C ASP A 784 -4.22 32.43 23.68
N LEU A 785 -4.27 31.14 24.05
CA LEU A 785 -5.45 30.29 24.07
C LEU A 785 -5.98 30.07 25.49
N SER A 786 -5.70 30.98 26.44
CA SER A 786 -6.17 30.86 27.83
C SER A 786 -7.71 30.80 27.94
N ALA A 787 -8.44 31.38 26.98
CA ALA A 787 -9.91 31.27 26.89
C ALA A 787 -10.44 29.84 26.59
N PHE A 788 -9.52 28.92 26.28
CA PHE A 788 -9.72 27.48 26.09
C PHE A 788 -8.90 26.66 27.10
N GLU A 789 -8.38 27.27 28.17
CA GLU A 789 -7.58 26.61 29.21
C GLU A 789 -6.24 26.02 28.72
N MET A 790 -5.73 26.48 27.58
CA MET A 790 -4.48 25.97 26.98
C MET A 790 -3.24 26.86 27.24
N GLY A 791 -3.43 28.05 27.82
CA GLY A 791 -2.35 29.02 28.00
C GLY A 791 -1.80 29.54 26.67
N THR A 792 -0.49 29.83 26.62
CA THR A 792 0.17 30.34 25.41
C THR A 792 0.85 29.21 24.63
N VAL A 793 0.53 29.11 23.33
CA VAL A 793 1.09 28.09 22.42
C VAL A 793 1.85 28.73 21.26
N SER A 794 2.82 28.03 20.70
CA SER A 794 3.51 28.45 19.48
C SER A 794 2.64 28.19 18.25
N SER A 795 2.65 29.09 17.28
CA SER A 795 2.07 28.84 15.95
C SER A 795 3.07 28.13 15.04
N GLU A 796 2.59 27.43 14.03
CA GLU A 796 3.42 26.85 12.98
C GLU A 796 2.98 27.28 11.58
N ASN A 797 3.57 26.70 10.54
CA ASN A 797 3.19 26.96 9.16
C ASN A 797 2.54 25.72 8.54
N LYS A 798 1.50 25.94 7.74
CA LYS A 798 0.82 24.91 6.94
C LYS A 798 1.78 24.25 5.97
N LYS A 799 1.60 22.95 5.71
CA LYS A 799 2.42 22.27 4.70
C LYS A 799 2.03 22.70 3.29
N ARG A 800 0.76 23.05 3.04
CA ARG A 800 0.24 23.43 1.72
C ARG A 800 0.89 24.67 1.12
N ASP A 801 1.07 25.72 1.90
CA ASP A 801 1.45 27.05 1.39
C ASP A 801 2.47 27.79 2.24
N ALA A 802 2.98 27.15 3.30
CA ALA A 802 3.91 27.73 4.27
C ALA A 802 3.38 29.00 4.98
N SER A 803 2.07 29.25 4.95
CA SER A 803 1.45 30.30 5.76
C SER A 803 1.24 29.84 7.20
N GLY A 804 1.40 30.76 8.16
CA GLY A 804 0.99 30.58 9.55
C GLY A 804 -0.45 31.04 9.82
N GLY A 805 -1.24 31.27 8.77
CA GLY A 805 -2.62 31.75 8.84
C GLY A 805 -2.86 33.07 8.10
N THR A 806 -3.91 33.79 8.50
CA THR A 806 -4.36 35.05 7.89
C THR A 806 -4.69 36.09 8.95
N LEU A 807 -4.37 37.36 8.67
CA LEU A 807 -4.78 38.48 9.51
C LEU A 807 -6.30 38.65 9.46
N LEU A 808 -6.92 38.73 10.63
CA LEU A 808 -8.37 38.91 10.77
C LEU A 808 -8.68 40.30 11.34
N GLU A 809 -9.61 40.99 10.70
CA GLU A 809 -10.21 42.23 11.19
C GLU A 809 -11.64 41.93 11.65
N LEU A 810 -12.01 42.26 12.90
CA LEU A 810 -13.36 41.98 13.41
C LEU A 810 -14.42 42.80 12.65
N LYS A 811 -15.55 42.14 12.34
CA LYS A 811 -16.76 42.69 11.70
C LYS A 811 -17.99 42.16 12.42
N GLY A 812 -18.19 42.59 13.66
CA GLY A 812 -19.31 42.14 14.52
C GLY A 812 -19.01 40.88 15.34
N GLY A 813 -18.01 40.08 14.95
CA GLY A 813 -17.52 38.96 15.74
C GLY A 813 -16.61 39.39 16.91
N LYS A 814 -16.34 38.44 17.80
CA LYS A 814 -15.52 38.60 19.01
C LYS A 814 -14.22 37.82 18.89
N SER A 815 -13.08 38.45 19.19
CA SER A 815 -11.81 37.72 19.39
C SER A 815 -11.87 36.93 20.69
N ILE A 816 -11.75 35.60 20.60
CA ILE A 816 -11.68 34.70 21.76
C ILE A 816 -10.23 34.41 22.14
N ALA A 817 -9.33 34.43 21.16
CA ALA A 817 -7.89 34.28 21.34
C ALA A 817 -7.15 35.26 20.43
N SER A 818 -5.98 35.71 20.89
CA SER A 818 -5.15 36.67 20.17
C SER A 818 -3.70 36.21 20.12
N ASP A 819 -2.96 36.66 19.12
CA ASP A 819 -1.51 36.47 19.10
C ASP A 819 -0.78 37.49 19.99
N GLU A 820 0.53 37.33 20.13
CA GLU A 820 1.39 38.22 20.93
C GLU A 820 1.34 39.70 20.51
N LYS A 821 0.89 39.99 19.28
CA LYS A 821 0.68 41.35 18.76
C LYS A 821 -0.77 41.82 18.94
N GLN A 822 -1.55 41.12 19.76
CA GLN A 822 -2.97 41.39 20.04
C GLN A 822 -3.88 41.30 18.80
N ARG A 823 -3.45 40.57 17.76
CA ARG A 823 -4.26 40.35 16.55
C ARG A 823 -5.17 39.14 16.77
N PRO A 824 -6.44 39.16 16.31
CA PRO A 824 -7.35 38.03 16.49
C PRO A 824 -6.80 36.74 15.87
N ALA A 825 -6.69 35.70 16.69
CA ALA A 825 -6.23 34.36 16.30
C ALA A 825 -7.39 33.36 16.25
N VAL A 826 -8.41 33.51 17.10
CA VAL A 826 -9.68 32.78 17.01
C VAL A 826 -10.82 33.78 17.15
N VAL A 827 -11.70 33.86 16.15
CA VAL A 827 -12.89 34.71 16.16
C VAL A 827 -14.13 33.86 16.34
N GLN A 828 -15.05 34.27 17.22
CA GLN A 828 -16.40 33.72 17.33
C GLN A 828 -17.40 34.75 16.81
N ASN A 829 -18.37 34.31 16.00
CA ASN A 829 -19.55 35.10 15.64
C ASN A 829 -20.82 34.36 16.02
N ASP A 830 -21.80 35.06 16.59
CA ASP A 830 -23.12 34.52 16.83
C ASP A 830 -23.99 34.81 15.59
N PHE A 831 -24.64 33.77 15.04
CA PHE A 831 -25.45 33.92 13.83
C PHE A 831 -26.76 33.13 13.97
N GLY A 832 -27.88 33.84 14.08
CA GLY A 832 -29.16 33.24 14.47
C GLY A 832 -29.06 32.60 15.86
N LYS A 833 -29.34 31.30 15.97
CA LYS A 833 -29.23 30.54 17.22
C LYS A 833 -27.88 29.83 17.40
N GLY A 834 -27.06 29.78 16.36
CA GLY A 834 -25.80 29.05 16.33
C GLY A 834 -24.59 29.97 16.39
N LYS A 835 -23.41 29.36 16.19
CA LYS A 835 -22.12 30.04 16.31
C LYS A 835 -21.17 29.63 15.21
N ILE A 836 -20.27 30.54 14.87
CA ILE A 836 -19.20 30.32 13.91
C ILE A 836 -17.87 30.62 14.60
N TYR A 837 -16.92 29.69 14.49
CA TYR A 837 -15.54 29.87 14.93
C TYR A 837 -14.62 29.92 13.72
N VAL A 838 -13.80 30.97 13.63
CA VAL A 838 -12.77 31.13 12.60
C VAL A 838 -11.40 31.04 13.26
N ILE A 839 -10.64 29.99 12.94
CA ILE A 839 -9.27 29.79 13.41
C ILE A 839 -8.33 30.47 12.42
N GLY A 840 -7.82 31.65 12.80
CA GLY A 840 -7.00 32.53 11.97
C GLY A 840 -5.52 32.16 11.88
N ARG A 841 -5.04 31.28 12.77
CA ARG A 841 -3.63 30.92 12.93
C ARG A 841 -3.44 29.41 12.91
N GLU A 842 -2.36 28.94 12.28
CA GLU A 842 -2.00 27.52 12.27
C GLU A 842 -1.27 27.15 13.57
N LEU A 843 -1.62 25.98 14.13
CA LEU A 843 -1.07 25.45 15.38
C LEU A 843 -0.40 24.09 15.15
N PRO A 844 0.60 23.72 15.98
CA PRO A 844 1.13 22.37 16.06
C PRO A 844 0.03 21.32 16.23
N GLU A 845 0.31 20.09 15.79
CA GLU A 845 -0.68 19.01 15.72
C GLU A 845 -1.36 18.73 17.07
N ASN A 846 -0.56 18.61 18.14
CA ASN A 846 -1.10 18.36 19.48
C ASN A 846 -1.98 19.52 19.99
N GLU A 847 -1.59 20.76 19.71
CA GLU A 847 -2.33 21.94 20.14
C GLU A 847 -3.60 22.14 19.29
N THR A 848 -3.56 21.75 18.01
CA THR A 848 -4.76 21.68 17.17
C THR A 848 -5.77 20.69 17.76
N ASN A 849 -5.32 19.49 18.17
CA ASN A 849 -6.20 18.48 18.76
C ASN A 849 -6.91 19.00 20.01
N LYS A 850 -6.13 19.58 20.94
CA LYS A 850 -6.65 20.16 22.18
C LYS A 850 -7.60 21.33 21.92
N LEU A 851 -7.28 22.22 20.96
CA LEU A 851 -8.15 23.36 20.66
C LEU A 851 -9.50 22.90 20.10
N LEU A 852 -9.51 21.93 19.18
CA LEU A 852 -10.75 21.41 18.61
C LEU A 852 -11.61 20.73 19.68
N GLN A 853 -11.00 19.97 20.59
CA GLN A 853 -11.70 19.40 21.74
C GLN A 853 -12.25 20.48 22.68
N ALA A 854 -11.45 21.48 23.02
CA ALA A 854 -11.88 22.59 23.89
C ALA A 854 -13.04 23.41 23.29
N ILE A 855 -13.08 23.57 21.95
CA ILE A 855 -14.22 24.19 21.27
C ILE A 855 -15.49 23.33 21.44
N LEU A 856 -15.39 22.00 21.27
CA LEU A 856 -16.53 21.09 21.47
C LEU A 856 -17.05 21.16 22.92
N GLU A 857 -16.15 21.11 23.90
CA GLU A 857 -16.49 21.19 25.33
C GLU A 857 -17.15 22.53 25.68
N LYS A 858 -16.62 23.65 25.15
CA LYS A 858 -17.20 24.99 25.32
C LYS A 858 -18.64 25.08 24.79
N GLU A 859 -18.96 24.33 23.75
CA GLU A 859 -20.32 24.23 23.17
C GLU A 859 -21.16 23.11 23.79
N GLY A 860 -20.69 22.47 24.87
CA GLY A 860 -21.36 21.39 25.57
C GLY A 860 -21.54 20.14 24.71
N ILE A 861 -20.64 19.90 23.76
CA ILE A 861 -20.58 18.70 22.94
C ILE A 861 -19.51 17.80 23.57
N LEU A 862 -19.96 16.93 24.48
CA LEU A 862 -19.08 16.13 25.34
C LEU A 862 -18.86 14.72 24.76
N ALA A 863 -17.71 14.13 25.08
CA ALA A 863 -17.38 12.75 24.74
C ALA A 863 -18.30 11.75 25.46
N GLU A 864 -18.55 10.60 24.85
CA GLU A 864 -19.34 9.53 25.47
C GLU A 864 -18.52 8.70 26.47
N ILE A 865 -17.21 8.80 26.36
CA ILE A 865 -16.21 8.03 27.12
C ILE A 865 -15.19 9.01 27.70
N GLU A 866 -15.00 8.94 29.02
CA GLU A 866 -13.94 9.63 29.72
C GLU A 866 -12.82 8.65 30.05
N LEU A 867 -11.59 9.03 29.73
CA LEU A 867 -10.39 8.24 29.97
C LEU A 867 -9.46 9.03 30.89
N SER A 868 -8.97 8.37 31.93
CA SER A 868 -7.97 8.92 32.84
C SER A 868 -6.83 7.93 33.04
N SER A 869 -5.61 8.43 33.15
CA SER A 869 -4.41 7.63 33.35
C SER A 869 -3.38 8.44 34.15
N ALA A 870 -2.31 7.77 34.62
CA ALA A 870 -1.22 8.46 35.33
C ALA A 870 -0.42 9.41 34.41
N LYS A 871 -0.40 9.13 33.10
CA LYS A 871 0.22 9.96 32.06
C LYS A 871 -0.84 10.53 31.10
N ASP A 872 -0.50 11.61 30.41
CA ASP A 872 -1.37 12.11 29.35
C ASP A 872 -1.40 11.10 28.18
N LEU A 873 -2.60 10.85 27.63
CA LEU A 873 -2.84 9.89 26.55
C LEU A 873 -3.65 10.52 25.41
N PRO A 874 -3.07 11.49 24.69
CA PRO A 874 -3.80 12.31 23.72
C PRO A 874 -4.16 11.57 22.42
N TYR A 875 -3.62 10.37 22.20
CA TYR A 875 -3.77 9.60 20.95
C TYR A 875 -4.57 8.32 21.16
N VAL A 876 -5.63 8.38 21.98
CA VAL A 876 -6.53 7.24 22.18
C VAL A 876 -7.85 7.48 21.45
N GLU A 877 -8.13 6.60 20.50
CA GLU A 877 -9.41 6.53 19.82
C GLU A 877 -10.43 5.78 20.68
N LYS A 878 -11.66 6.28 20.73
CA LYS A 878 -12.69 5.85 21.69
C LYS A 878 -14.06 5.81 21.01
N HIS A 879 -14.74 4.66 21.06
CA HIS A 879 -16.10 4.51 20.53
C HIS A 879 -16.97 3.69 21.47
N LEU A 880 -18.22 4.13 21.63
CA LEU A 880 -19.30 3.36 22.24
C LEU A 880 -20.37 3.12 21.19
N LEU A 881 -20.49 1.88 20.71
CA LEU A 881 -21.39 1.52 19.61
C LEU A 881 -22.45 0.55 20.09
N GLY A 882 -23.64 0.57 19.49
CA GLY A 882 -24.71 -0.37 19.81
C GLY A 882 -25.89 0.31 20.52
N GLU A 883 -26.89 -0.50 20.86
CA GLU A 883 -28.16 -0.02 21.39
C GLU A 883 -28.86 -1.11 22.21
N LYS A 884 -29.95 -0.74 22.89
CA LYS A 884 -30.88 -1.68 23.54
C LYS A 884 -30.21 -2.63 24.54
N GLY A 885 -29.25 -2.11 25.30
CA GLY A 885 -28.58 -2.86 26.36
C GLY A 885 -27.38 -3.70 25.90
N SER A 886 -27.02 -3.72 24.62
CA SER A 886 -25.81 -4.39 24.12
C SER A 886 -24.92 -3.37 23.40
N TYR A 887 -23.75 -3.10 23.95
CA TYR A 887 -22.83 -2.08 23.47
C TYR A 887 -21.42 -2.63 23.30
N LEU A 888 -20.72 -2.17 22.27
CA LEU A 888 -19.29 -2.35 22.06
C LEU A 888 -18.57 -1.10 22.53
N LEU A 889 -17.69 -1.24 23.52
CA LEU A 889 -16.68 -0.25 23.87
C LEU A 889 -15.39 -0.61 23.13
N TYR A 890 -14.99 0.25 22.20
CA TYR A 890 -13.75 0.11 21.43
C TYR A 890 -12.77 1.21 21.81
N LEU A 891 -11.52 0.82 22.06
CA LEU A 891 -10.42 1.69 22.43
C LEU A 891 -9.17 1.31 21.63
N HIS A 892 -8.44 2.29 21.10
CA HIS A 892 -7.14 2.04 20.47
C HIS A 892 -6.14 3.12 20.85
N ASN A 893 -5.06 2.72 21.51
CA ASN A 893 -3.94 3.59 21.82
C ASN A 893 -3.00 3.71 20.61
N TRP A 894 -3.08 4.80 19.86
CA TRP A 894 -2.19 5.06 18.73
C TRP A 894 -0.78 5.49 19.15
N GLY A 895 -0.59 5.88 20.42
CA GLY A 895 0.68 6.30 21.01
C GLY A 895 1.58 5.14 21.47
N GLY A 896 2.71 5.48 22.09
CA GLY A 896 3.70 4.51 22.59
C GLY A 896 3.37 3.98 23.98
N GLY A 897 3.91 2.81 24.31
CA GLY A 897 3.87 2.24 25.67
C GLY A 897 2.57 1.56 26.08
N VAL A 898 2.59 1.02 27.30
CA VAL A 898 1.47 0.30 27.92
C VAL A 898 0.98 1.12 29.11
N HIS A 899 -0.33 1.36 29.20
CA HIS A 899 -0.89 2.28 30.19
C HIS A 899 -2.08 1.69 30.93
N ASP A 900 -2.04 1.72 32.26
CA ASP A 900 -3.20 1.48 33.10
C ASP A 900 -4.15 2.68 33.02
N VAL A 901 -5.39 2.44 32.60
CA VAL A 901 -6.42 3.47 32.44
C VAL A 901 -7.65 3.17 33.26
N SER A 902 -8.32 4.24 33.71
CA SER A 902 -9.67 4.20 34.25
C SER A 902 -10.63 4.82 33.25
N ILE A 903 -11.66 4.07 32.87
CA ILE A 903 -12.63 4.43 31.84
C ILE A 903 -13.99 4.62 32.49
N LYS A 904 -14.58 5.81 32.30
CA LYS A 904 -15.96 6.09 32.67
C LYS A 904 -16.80 6.27 31.41
N ILE A 905 -18.07 5.92 31.51
CA ILE A 905 -19.02 6.00 30.40
C ILE A 905 -20.16 6.94 30.80
N PRO A 906 -19.95 8.27 30.77
CA PRO A 906 -21.00 9.26 31.03
C PRO A 906 -22.14 9.19 30.01
N GLY A 907 -21.88 8.61 28.83
CA GLY A 907 -22.83 8.40 27.75
C GLY A 907 -24.13 7.68 28.14
N ASN A 908 -25.08 7.66 27.20
CA ASN A 908 -26.45 7.21 27.44
C ASN A 908 -26.59 5.68 27.36
N LEU A 909 -26.10 4.98 28.38
CA LEU A 909 -26.51 3.60 28.64
C LEU A 909 -27.94 3.56 29.20
N LEU A 910 -28.71 2.51 28.87
CA LEU A 910 -30.02 2.29 29.49
C LEU A 910 -29.88 2.05 31.00
N PRO A 911 -30.81 2.49 31.85
CA PRO A 911 -30.76 2.20 33.29
C PRO A 911 -30.70 0.69 33.55
N GLY A 912 -29.81 0.25 34.44
CA GLY A 912 -29.67 -1.16 34.77
C GLY A 912 -28.30 -1.52 35.36
N ASN A 913 -28.04 -2.82 35.41
CA ASN A 913 -26.72 -3.37 35.72
C ASN A 913 -26.18 -4.09 34.50
N TYR A 914 -24.86 -4.07 34.33
CA TYR A 914 -24.20 -4.57 33.14
C TYR A 914 -23.13 -5.61 33.48
N ASN A 915 -22.87 -6.50 32.54
CA ASN A 915 -21.72 -7.39 32.50
C ASN A 915 -20.80 -6.95 31.37
N ILE A 916 -19.49 -6.96 31.61
CA ILE A 916 -18.48 -6.52 30.64
C ILE A 916 -17.53 -7.67 30.39
N ARG A 917 -17.34 -8.03 29.12
CA ARG A 917 -16.42 -9.08 28.70
C ARG A 917 -15.47 -8.57 27.64
N ASN A 918 -14.22 -9.02 27.69
CA ASN A 918 -13.23 -8.74 26.67
C ASN A 918 -13.46 -9.67 25.47
N LEU A 919 -13.64 -9.11 24.27
CA LEU A 919 -13.96 -9.88 23.06
C LEU A 919 -12.83 -10.80 22.61
N GLU A 920 -11.58 -10.41 22.85
CA GLU A 920 -10.43 -11.22 22.47
C GLU A 920 -10.31 -12.48 23.33
N THR A 921 -10.42 -12.32 24.65
CA THR A 921 -10.16 -13.39 25.62
C THR A 921 -11.41 -14.12 26.09
N GLY A 922 -12.59 -13.54 25.86
CA GLY A 922 -13.88 -13.99 26.43
C GLY A 922 -13.99 -13.77 27.94
N LYS A 923 -12.96 -13.24 28.61
CA LYS A 923 -12.93 -13.08 30.06
C LYS A 923 -13.81 -11.92 30.52
N THR A 924 -14.48 -12.14 31.65
CA THR A 924 -15.17 -11.09 32.40
C THR A 924 -14.20 -10.02 32.89
N VAL A 925 -14.52 -8.76 32.61
CA VAL A 925 -13.85 -7.56 33.13
C VAL A 925 -14.59 -7.02 34.36
N ALA A 926 -15.92 -6.99 34.31
CA ALA A 926 -16.78 -6.59 35.42
C ALA A 926 -18.14 -7.30 35.33
N GLU A 927 -18.77 -7.59 36.46
CA GLU A 927 -20.11 -8.19 36.53
C GLU A 927 -21.04 -7.37 37.39
N ASN A 928 -22.30 -7.30 36.97
CA ASN A 928 -23.37 -6.63 37.72
C ASN A 928 -22.99 -5.20 38.14
N ILE A 929 -22.25 -4.48 37.30
CA ILE A 929 -21.86 -3.09 37.56
C ILE A 929 -23.04 -2.18 37.20
N SER A 930 -23.43 -1.29 38.12
CA SER A 930 -24.54 -0.37 37.87
C SER A 930 -24.12 0.70 36.85
N VAL A 931 -25.08 1.25 36.10
CA VAL A 931 -24.82 2.42 35.23
C VAL A 931 -24.21 3.57 36.04
N GLN A 932 -24.65 3.77 37.29
CA GLN A 932 -24.10 4.83 38.14
C GLN A 932 -22.62 4.59 38.44
N ASP A 933 -22.25 3.35 38.76
CA ASP A 933 -20.84 2.99 38.99
C ASP A 933 -20.02 3.14 37.70
N LEU A 934 -20.56 2.81 36.52
CA LEU A 934 -19.88 3.05 35.24
C LEU A 934 -19.65 4.53 34.94
N LYS A 935 -20.56 5.40 35.38
CA LYS A 935 -20.44 6.86 35.23
C LYS A 935 -19.48 7.47 36.24
N GLU A 936 -19.51 7.03 37.49
CA GLU A 936 -18.76 7.68 38.58
C GLU A 936 -17.40 7.04 38.85
N LYS A 937 -17.36 5.70 38.90
CA LYS A 937 -16.18 4.89 39.28
C LYS A 937 -15.44 4.34 38.06
N GLY A 938 -16.19 3.94 37.04
CA GLY A 938 -15.65 3.37 35.81
C GLY A 938 -15.08 1.96 35.97
N ILE A 939 -14.33 1.52 34.96
CA ILE A 939 -13.58 0.26 34.94
C ILE A 939 -12.08 0.52 34.72
N LYS A 940 -11.25 -0.40 35.19
CA LYS A 940 -9.80 -0.35 34.99
C LYS A 940 -9.37 -1.40 33.98
N ILE A 941 -8.57 -1.00 33.00
CA ILE A 941 -7.95 -1.90 32.04
C ILE A 941 -6.54 -1.40 31.71
N GLU A 942 -5.78 -2.26 31.06
CA GLU A 942 -4.48 -1.92 30.49
C GLU A 942 -4.65 -1.69 28.98
N LEU A 943 -4.16 -0.57 28.46
CA LEU A 943 -4.12 -0.27 27.03
C LEU A 943 -2.71 -0.50 26.48
N GLN A 944 -2.62 -1.41 25.52
CA GLN A 944 -1.40 -1.75 24.80
C GLN A 944 -1.16 -0.78 23.63
N SER A 945 0.10 -0.40 23.39
CA SER A 945 0.48 0.45 22.25
C SER A 945 0.04 -0.17 20.92
N GLN A 946 -0.61 0.64 20.09
CA GLN A 946 -1.08 0.31 18.74
C GLN A 946 -1.89 -0.98 18.67
N THR A 947 -2.60 -1.28 19.76
CA THR A 947 -3.39 -2.49 19.93
C THR A 947 -4.82 -2.13 20.34
N ALA A 948 -5.78 -2.62 19.58
CA ALA A 948 -7.19 -2.44 19.85
C ALA A 948 -7.63 -3.18 21.12
N THR A 949 -8.45 -2.55 21.94
CA THR A 949 -9.19 -3.19 23.03
C THR A 949 -10.68 -3.09 22.73
N ALA A 950 -11.33 -4.25 22.61
CA ALA A 950 -12.75 -4.35 22.28
C ALA A 950 -13.48 -5.08 23.41
N LEU A 951 -14.39 -4.39 24.09
CA LEU A 951 -15.18 -4.91 25.21
C LEU A 951 -16.67 -4.91 24.84
N ILE A 952 -17.37 -6.00 25.12
CA ILE A 952 -18.83 -6.04 25.04
C ILE A 952 -19.43 -5.72 26.41
N ILE A 953 -20.38 -4.79 26.44
CA ILE A 953 -21.11 -4.31 27.61
C ILE A 953 -22.57 -4.70 27.43
N GLU A 954 -23.07 -5.61 28.25
CA GLU A 954 -24.39 -6.22 28.08
C GLU A 954 -25.21 -6.07 29.35
N GLU A 955 -26.46 -5.62 29.23
CA GLU A 955 -27.38 -5.55 30.36
C GLU A 955 -27.52 -6.95 30.96
N LYS A 956 -27.47 -7.04 32.29
CA LYS A 956 -27.28 -8.29 33.03
C LYS A 956 -28.31 -9.38 32.69
N ASN A 957 -29.53 -8.98 32.35
CA ASN A 957 -30.64 -9.89 32.09
C ASN A 957 -30.75 -10.24 30.59
N LEU A 958 -29.98 -9.60 29.71
CA LEU A 958 -29.87 -10.01 28.32
C LEU A 958 -29.12 -11.34 28.22
N LYS A 959 -29.54 -12.17 27.26
CA LYS A 959 -28.77 -13.36 26.89
C LYS A 959 -27.41 -12.91 26.35
N PRO A 960 -26.28 -13.32 26.96
CA PRO A 960 -24.97 -12.90 26.51
C PRO A 960 -24.71 -13.31 25.06
N LEU A 961 -24.16 -12.38 24.29
CA LEU A 961 -23.67 -12.60 22.94
C LEU A 961 -22.64 -13.73 22.95
N ALA A 962 -22.77 -14.66 21.99
CA ALA A 962 -21.72 -15.63 21.75
C ALA A 962 -20.49 -14.89 21.21
N ILE A 963 -19.33 -15.17 21.79
CA ILE A 963 -18.05 -14.65 21.30
C ILE A 963 -17.44 -15.78 20.48
N ASP A 964 -17.38 -15.60 19.16
CA ASP A 964 -16.76 -16.53 18.24
C ASP A 964 -15.24 -16.54 18.45
N ASP A 965 -14.63 -17.69 18.17
CA ASP A 965 -13.18 -17.85 18.19
C ASP A 965 -12.73 -18.71 17.01
N ILE A 966 -11.42 -18.72 16.75
CA ILE A 966 -10.83 -19.58 15.74
C ILE A 966 -10.99 -21.07 16.13
N SER A 967 -11.13 -21.94 15.13
CA SER A 967 -11.22 -23.39 15.38
C SER A 967 -9.93 -23.95 16.00
N GLU A 968 -10.04 -25.08 16.72
CA GLU A 968 -8.89 -25.77 17.31
C GLU A 968 -7.84 -26.15 16.24
N GLU A 969 -8.30 -26.58 15.06
CA GLU A 969 -7.43 -26.90 13.93
C GLU A 969 -6.68 -25.67 13.41
N GLN A 970 -7.37 -24.53 13.21
CA GLN A 970 -6.71 -23.28 12.83
C GLN A 970 -5.68 -22.85 13.87
N ARG A 971 -6.02 -22.90 15.16
CA ARG A 971 -5.11 -22.55 16.26
C ARG A 971 -3.84 -23.41 16.22
N LYS A 972 -3.98 -24.73 16.07
CA LYS A 972 -2.86 -25.67 15.98
C LYS A 972 -1.91 -25.34 14.83
N TRP A 973 -2.44 -25.03 13.65
CA TRP A 973 -1.61 -24.70 12.47
C TRP A 973 -0.97 -23.32 12.57
N LEU A 974 -1.67 -22.34 13.11
CA LEU A 974 -1.11 -21.02 13.38
C LEU A 974 0.01 -21.09 14.43
N ASP A 975 -0.17 -21.87 15.50
CA ASP A 975 0.88 -22.13 16.48
C ASP A 975 2.09 -22.83 15.85
N TYR A 976 1.87 -23.76 14.92
CA TYR A 976 2.94 -24.39 14.14
C TYR A 976 3.70 -23.39 13.26
N ILE A 977 3.00 -22.47 12.57
CA ILE A 977 3.62 -21.42 11.76
C ILE A 977 4.53 -20.54 12.63
N CYS A 978 4.05 -20.19 13.83
CA CYS A 978 4.72 -19.23 14.71
C CYS A 978 5.87 -19.83 15.53
N ARG A 979 5.95 -21.16 15.64
CA ARG A 979 7.02 -21.80 16.40
C ARG A 979 8.31 -21.88 15.59
N PRO A 980 9.48 -21.84 16.27
CA PRO A 980 10.76 -22.13 15.64
C PRO A 980 10.80 -23.56 15.07
N SER A 981 11.63 -23.74 14.05
CA SER A 981 12.01 -25.08 13.56
C SER A 981 12.78 -25.84 14.65
N PRO A 982 12.76 -27.20 14.67
CA PRO A 982 13.58 -27.98 15.60
C PRO A 982 15.07 -27.60 15.50
N LYS A 983 15.71 -27.33 16.64
CA LYS A 983 17.14 -26.99 16.72
C LYS A 983 18.00 -28.20 17.05
N ASN A 984 19.32 -28.08 16.88
CA ASN A 984 20.32 -29.10 17.20
C ASN A 984 20.16 -30.41 16.40
N VAL A 985 19.71 -30.32 15.15
CA VAL A 985 19.69 -31.47 14.24
C VAL A 985 21.06 -31.63 13.56
N PRO A 986 21.43 -32.84 13.11
CA PRO A 986 22.64 -33.05 12.32
C PRO A 986 22.68 -32.14 11.08
N LEU A 987 23.88 -31.69 10.69
CA LEU A 987 24.08 -30.75 9.58
C LEU A 987 23.36 -31.19 8.29
N GLU A 988 23.46 -32.48 7.94
CA GLU A 988 22.81 -33.08 6.78
C GLU A 988 21.27 -33.00 6.78
N LYS A 989 20.66 -32.75 7.95
CA LYS A 989 19.22 -32.59 8.14
C LYS A 989 18.79 -31.13 8.27
N ARG A 990 19.71 -30.18 8.13
CA ARG A 990 19.40 -28.74 8.06
C ARG A 990 19.09 -28.36 6.61
N ILE A 991 17.85 -27.97 6.36
CA ILE A 991 17.32 -27.56 5.07
C ILE A 991 17.19 -26.04 5.04
N LEU A 992 17.73 -25.43 4.00
CA LEU A 992 17.54 -24.02 3.69
C LEU A 992 16.71 -23.88 2.40
N ILE A 993 15.52 -23.32 2.52
CA ILE A 993 14.64 -23.02 1.39
C ILE A 993 14.96 -21.63 0.85
N ASP A 994 15.14 -21.52 -0.45
CA ASP A 994 15.44 -20.26 -1.14
C ASP A 994 14.18 -19.38 -1.31
N SER A 995 13.76 -18.74 -0.22
CA SER A 995 12.63 -17.80 -0.24
C SER A 995 13.05 -16.39 -0.70
N ALA A 996 14.33 -16.03 -0.68
CA ALA A 996 14.84 -14.71 -1.07
C ALA A 996 14.75 -14.38 -2.57
N HIS A 997 14.41 -15.37 -3.40
CA HIS A 997 14.19 -15.14 -4.82
C HIS A 997 12.84 -15.65 -5.31
N ILE A 998 12.27 -16.67 -4.66
CA ILE A 998 11.02 -17.32 -5.05
C ILE A 998 10.11 -17.43 -3.83
N ASN A 999 9.07 -16.61 -3.80
CA ASN A 999 8.15 -16.58 -2.66
C ASN A 999 7.02 -17.59 -2.74
N GLN A 1000 6.87 -18.31 -3.86
CA GLN A 1000 5.84 -19.33 -3.99
C GLN A 1000 6.14 -20.55 -3.09
N TYR A 1001 7.40 -20.75 -2.72
CA TYR A 1001 7.84 -21.94 -2.01
C TYR A 1001 8.72 -21.53 -0.84
N SER A 1002 8.07 -21.19 0.28
CA SER A 1002 8.70 -20.97 1.58
C SER A 1002 8.22 -22.00 2.59
N ARG A 1003 8.78 -22.00 3.80
CA ARG A 1003 8.29 -22.84 4.91
C ARG A 1003 6.79 -22.71 5.14
N ILE A 1004 6.22 -21.51 4.95
CA ILE A 1004 4.78 -21.23 5.16
C ILE A 1004 3.93 -21.73 3.99
N HIS A 1005 4.40 -21.58 2.75
CA HIS A 1005 3.67 -22.06 1.57
C HIS A 1005 3.69 -23.59 1.44
N LEU A 1006 4.75 -24.22 1.95
CA LEU A 1006 4.96 -25.66 1.99
C LEU A 1006 4.65 -26.26 3.37
N LEU A 1007 3.63 -25.74 4.06
CA LEU A 1007 3.44 -25.96 5.50
C LEU A 1007 3.40 -27.43 5.92
N THR A 1008 2.67 -28.27 5.18
CA THR A 1008 2.56 -29.69 5.48
C THR A 1008 3.82 -30.47 5.11
N ALA A 1009 4.55 -30.07 4.07
CA ALA A 1009 5.86 -30.63 3.72
C ALA A 1009 6.90 -30.29 4.79
N ALA A 1010 6.99 -29.01 5.18
CA ALA A 1010 7.85 -28.57 6.27
C ALA A 1010 7.54 -29.36 7.55
N LYS A 1011 6.24 -29.48 7.91
CA LYS A 1011 5.84 -30.23 9.10
C LYS A 1011 6.25 -31.70 9.03
N ALA A 1012 6.02 -32.36 7.90
CA ALA A 1012 6.37 -33.76 7.75
C ALA A 1012 7.88 -34.00 7.85
N LEU A 1013 8.70 -33.07 7.36
CA LEU A 1013 10.16 -33.13 7.49
C LEU A 1013 10.60 -32.86 8.93
N GLU A 1014 10.06 -31.83 9.58
CA GLU A 1014 10.35 -31.53 10.99
C GLU A 1014 9.95 -32.69 11.92
N ASP A 1015 8.82 -33.35 11.68
CA ASP A 1015 8.38 -34.55 12.41
C ASP A 1015 9.33 -35.77 12.17
N LYS A 1016 10.19 -35.71 11.14
CA LYS A 1016 11.27 -36.69 10.86
C LYS A 1016 12.66 -36.23 11.33
N GLY A 1017 12.71 -35.15 12.11
CA GLY A 1017 13.93 -34.61 12.71
C GLY A 1017 14.77 -33.77 11.77
N TYR A 1018 14.14 -33.11 10.79
CA TYR A 1018 14.78 -32.07 9.99
C TYR A 1018 14.58 -30.68 10.61
N GLU A 1019 15.51 -29.78 10.32
CA GLU A 1019 15.35 -28.34 10.55
C GLU A 1019 15.07 -27.68 9.19
N VAL A 1020 13.99 -26.92 9.09
CA VAL A 1020 13.57 -26.26 7.84
C VAL A 1020 13.57 -24.74 8.02
N ASN A 1021 14.52 -24.07 7.39
CA ASN A 1021 14.71 -22.62 7.47
C ASN A 1021 14.55 -21.98 6.09
N VAL A 1022 14.49 -20.64 6.04
CA VAL A 1022 14.31 -19.88 4.79
C VAL A 1022 15.37 -18.79 4.63
N THR A 1023 15.72 -18.48 3.38
CA THR A 1023 16.52 -17.30 3.03
C THR A 1023 15.65 -16.04 2.96
N LEU A 1024 16.21 -14.91 3.36
CA LEU A 1024 15.62 -13.57 3.20
C LEU A 1024 16.44 -12.67 2.26
N SER A 1025 17.69 -13.06 1.95
CA SER A 1025 18.51 -12.43 0.92
C SER A 1025 19.21 -13.46 0.06
N GLY A 1026 19.68 -13.05 -1.12
CA GLY A 1026 20.61 -13.85 -1.90
C GLY A 1026 21.96 -14.06 -1.18
N LEU A 1027 22.73 -15.04 -1.68
CA LEU A 1027 24.05 -15.40 -1.15
C LEU A 1027 25.08 -14.29 -1.47
N THR A 1028 25.68 -13.70 -0.45
CA THR A 1028 26.74 -12.69 -0.59
C THR A 1028 28.13 -13.34 -0.73
N GLU A 1029 29.21 -12.63 -0.39
CA GLU A 1029 30.56 -13.21 -0.40
C GLU A 1029 30.72 -14.41 0.54
N LYS A 1030 30.15 -14.32 1.75
CA LYS A 1030 30.24 -15.36 2.78
C LYS A 1030 28.88 -15.80 3.32
N THR A 1031 27.98 -14.85 3.53
CA THR A 1031 26.74 -15.09 4.28
C THR A 1031 25.49 -14.75 3.47
N MET A 1032 24.34 -15.14 3.99
CA MET A 1032 23.02 -14.74 3.55
C MET A 1032 22.14 -14.42 4.75
N LYS A 1033 21.17 -13.53 4.57
CA LYS A 1033 20.13 -13.34 5.58
C LYS A 1033 19.23 -14.57 5.60
N THR A 1034 18.98 -15.12 6.78
CA THR A 1034 18.11 -16.27 7.02
C THR A 1034 17.05 -15.94 8.06
N TYR A 1035 16.00 -16.75 8.10
CA TYR A 1035 15.05 -16.79 9.21
C TYR A 1035 14.98 -18.22 9.76
N THR A 1036 15.44 -18.41 11.00
CA THR A 1036 15.49 -19.69 11.72
C THR A 1036 14.59 -19.69 12.97
N ASP A 1037 14.33 -18.49 13.48
CA ASP A 1037 13.36 -18.08 14.51
C ASP A 1037 13.48 -16.56 14.77
N HIS A 1038 14.68 -16.04 14.50
CA HIS A 1038 15.00 -14.63 14.33
C HIS A 1038 15.66 -14.41 12.96
N ILE A 1039 15.84 -13.15 12.58
CA ILE A 1039 16.61 -12.78 11.38
C ILE A 1039 18.08 -12.83 11.74
N GLY A 1040 18.87 -13.59 10.98
CA GLY A 1040 20.29 -13.78 11.20
C GLY A 1040 21.10 -13.68 9.91
N LEU A 1041 22.43 -13.64 10.04
CA LEU A 1041 23.38 -13.84 8.94
C LEU A 1041 24.05 -15.20 9.13
N GLU A 1042 23.85 -16.10 8.18
CA GLU A 1042 24.39 -17.47 8.22
C GLU A 1042 25.14 -17.80 6.92
N GLU A 1043 25.99 -18.83 6.96
CA GLU A 1043 26.72 -19.32 5.80
C GLU A 1043 26.00 -20.51 5.15
N LEU A 1044 26.22 -20.71 3.84
CA LEU A 1044 25.68 -21.88 3.15
C LEU A 1044 26.21 -23.22 3.74
N SER A 1045 27.41 -23.19 4.30
CA SER A 1045 28.05 -24.31 5.02
C SER A 1045 27.34 -24.72 6.31
N ASP A 1046 26.47 -23.87 6.87
CA ASP A 1046 25.67 -24.17 8.06
C ASP A 1046 24.49 -25.12 7.76
N TYR A 1047 24.28 -25.43 6.47
CA TYR A 1047 23.19 -26.24 5.97
C TYR A 1047 23.69 -27.48 5.23
N GLY A 1048 22.92 -28.57 5.30
CA GLY A 1048 23.19 -29.79 4.55
C GLY A 1048 22.47 -29.82 3.20
N ILE A 1049 21.27 -29.22 3.14
CA ILE A 1049 20.41 -29.25 1.97
C ILE A 1049 19.97 -27.82 1.61
N PHE A 1050 20.13 -27.43 0.35
CA PHE A 1050 19.59 -26.19 -0.21
C PHE A 1050 18.45 -26.53 -1.17
N PHE A 1051 17.27 -25.97 -0.93
CA PHE A 1051 16.06 -26.21 -1.74
C PHE A 1051 15.69 -24.98 -2.56
N MET A 1052 15.68 -25.13 -3.87
CA MET A 1052 15.29 -24.12 -4.84
C MET A 1052 13.94 -24.50 -5.46
N GLY A 1053 12.86 -23.93 -4.94
CA GLY A 1053 11.49 -24.34 -5.27
C GLY A 1053 10.92 -23.82 -6.59
N GLY A 1054 11.67 -23.13 -7.46
CA GLY A 1054 11.08 -22.56 -8.68
C GLY A 1054 12.03 -21.78 -9.59
N ILE A 1055 11.48 -20.91 -10.45
CA ILE A 1055 12.26 -20.09 -11.40
C ILE A 1055 12.85 -18.88 -10.65
N ARG A 1056 14.16 -18.67 -10.79
CA ARG A 1056 14.78 -17.39 -10.39
C ARG A 1056 15.91 -17.07 -11.33
N ARG A 1057 16.37 -15.82 -11.35
CA ARG A 1057 17.65 -15.51 -11.97
C ARG A 1057 18.78 -15.84 -11.02
N ILE A 1058 19.72 -16.70 -11.43
CA ILE A 1058 20.92 -17.02 -10.65
C ILE A 1058 22.11 -16.29 -11.27
N GLU A 1059 22.83 -15.51 -10.47
CA GLU A 1059 24.06 -14.90 -10.91
C GLU A 1059 25.18 -15.94 -11.07
N ILE A 1060 26.09 -15.73 -12.02
CA ILE A 1060 27.17 -16.70 -12.31
C ILE A 1060 28.02 -16.98 -11.05
N LYS A 1061 28.32 -15.95 -10.25
CA LYS A 1061 29.10 -16.09 -9.01
C LYS A 1061 28.38 -16.94 -7.96
N GLU A 1062 27.08 -16.73 -7.80
CA GLU A 1062 26.26 -17.54 -6.89
C GLU A 1062 26.18 -18.99 -7.37
N ALA A 1063 25.96 -19.19 -8.67
CA ALA A 1063 25.96 -20.50 -9.29
C ALA A 1063 27.28 -21.26 -9.04
N ASP A 1064 28.43 -20.59 -9.19
CA ASP A 1064 29.74 -21.20 -8.93
C ASP A 1064 29.90 -21.63 -7.47
N LYS A 1065 29.45 -20.81 -6.51
CA LYS A 1065 29.49 -21.14 -5.08
C LYS A 1065 28.59 -22.31 -4.72
N LEU A 1066 27.36 -22.34 -5.24
CA LEU A 1066 26.45 -23.47 -5.03
C LEU A 1066 27.05 -24.77 -5.56
N ILE A 1067 27.67 -24.72 -6.76
CA ILE A 1067 28.34 -25.87 -7.37
C ILE A 1067 29.54 -26.32 -6.54
N GLU A 1068 30.36 -25.39 -6.05
CA GLU A 1068 31.50 -25.69 -5.18
C GLU A 1068 31.05 -26.31 -3.85
N TRP A 1069 30.03 -25.74 -3.22
CA TRP A 1069 29.43 -26.25 -1.99
C TRP A 1069 28.88 -27.68 -2.17
N VAL A 1070 28.16 -27.95 -3.27
CA VAL A 1070 27.69 -29.31 -3.59
C VAL A 1070 28.86 -30.26 -3.79
N LYS A 1071 29.90 -29.85 -4.55
CA LYS A 1071 31.10 -30.68 -4.73
C LYS A 1071 31.79 -31.04 -3.41
N ASN A 1072 31.68 -30.18 -2.41
CA ASN A 1072 32.24 -30.35 -1.07
C ASN A 1072 31.31 -31.09 -0.08
N GLY A 1073 30.16 -31.60 -0.53
CA GLY A 1073 29.28 -32.45 0.28
C GLY A 1073 27.93 -31.84 0.64
N GLY A 1074 27.63 -30.62 0.16
CA GLY A 1074 26.29 -30.06 0.21
C GLY A 1074 25.32 -30.77 -0.73
N SER A 1075 24.04 -30.76 -0.40
CA SER A 1075 22.99 -31.39 -1.19
C SER A 1075 22.02 -30.34 -1.76
N LEU A 1076 21.61 -30.52 -3.01
CA LEU A 1076 20.83 -29.53 -3.74
C LEU A 1076 19.53 -30.15 -4.27
N PHE A 1077 18.40 -29.56 -3.92
CA PHE A 1077 17.11 -29.95 -4.47
C PHE A 1077 16.56 -28.80 -5.30
N ILE A 1078 16.58 -28.96 -6.63
CA ILE A 1078 16.08 -27.97 -7.57
C ILE A 1078 14.77 -28.46 -8.16
N CYS A 1079 13.75 -27.61 -8.03
CA CYS A 1079 12.53 -27.73 -8.80
C CYS A 1079 12.51 -26.65 -9.87
N GLY A 1080 12.08 -27.03 -11.07
CA GLY A 1080 11.53 -26.10 -12.04
C GLY A 1080 10.22 -25.51 -11.54
N ASN A 1081 9.65 -24.62 -12.35
CA ASN A 1081 8.28 -24.18 -12.20
C ASN A 1081 7.70 -24.11 -13.61
N TRP A 1082 6.59 -24.78 -13.86
CA TRP A 1082 5.84 -24.56 -15.10
C TRP A 1082 4.78 -23.51 -14.82
N PHE A 1083 5.13 -22.24 -15.08
CA PHE A 1083 4.29 -21.09 -14.71
C PHE A 1083 3.33 -20.69 -15.85
N ARG A 1084 2.06 -20.51 -15.49
CA ARG A 1084 1.15 -19.52 -16.08
C ARG A 1084 0.59 -18.71 -14.92
N GLY A 1085 0.64 -17.38 -14.97
CA GLY A 1085 0.11 -16.53 -13.91
C GLY A 1085 0.21 -15.05 -14.27
N PRO A 1086 -0.36 -14.17 -13.41
CA PRO A 1086 -0.80 -12.81 -13.75
C PRO A 1086 0.25 -11.83 -14.29
N HIS A 1087 1.54 -12.10 -14.08
CA HIS A 1087 2.63 -11.22 -14.52
C HIS A 1087 3.64 -11.91 -15.47
N GLY A 1088 3.20 -12.98 -16.13
CA GLY A 1088 3.80 -13.53 -17.34
C GLY A 1088 5.32 -13.74 -17.32
N TRP A 1089 5.77 -14.93 -16.90
CA TRP A 1089 7.06 -15.48 -17.32
C TRP A 1089 6.93 -16.95 -17.70
N LEU A 1090 7.11 -17.24 -18.99
CA LEU A 1090 7.33 -18.58 -19.51
C LEU A 1090 8.64 -19.15 -18.93
N SER A 1091 8.72 -20.48 -18.85
CA SER A 1091 9.65 -21.25 -18.03
C SER A 1091 11.17 -20.95 -18.15
N ASN A 1092 11.87 -21.47 -17.16
CA ASN A 1092 13.31 -21.45 -16.78
C ASN A 1092 14.40 -21.52 -17.88
N ASN A 1093 14.09 -21.69 -19.16
CA ASN A 1093 15.06 -22.17 -20.14
C ASN A 1093 16.06 -21.09 -20.62
N SER A 1094 15.70 -19.80 -20.61
CA SER A 1094 16.64 -18.72 -20.99
C SER A 1094 17.46 -18.19 -19.82
N VAL A 1095 16.90 -18.16 -18.60
CA VAL A 1095 17.47 -17.40 -17.48
C VAL A 1095 18.62 -18.14 -16.79
N ASN A 1096 18.55 -19.48 -16.68
CA ASN A 1096 19.52 -20.30 -15.92
C ASN A 1096 20.19 -21.42 -16.73
N SER A 1097 20.10 -21.42 -18.06
CA SER A 1097 20.68 -22.48 -18.90
C SER A 1097 22.18 -22.73 -18.61
N LYS A 1098 22.93 -21.68 -18.26
CA LYS A 1098 24.35 -21.76 -17.85
C LYS A 1098 24.57 -22.45 -16.51
N PHE A 1099 23.62 -22.36 -15.58
CA PHE A 1099 23.70 -23.06 -14.29
C PHE A 1099 23.37 -24.55 -14.48
N TYR A 1100 22.25 -24.85 -15.15
CA TYR A 1100 21.84 -26.22 -15.43
C TYR A 1100 22.87 -26.99 -16.29
N SER A 1101 23.48 -26.32 -17.27
CA SER A 1101 24.52 -26.93 -18.09
C SER A 1101 25.74 -27.37 -17.29
N LYS A 1102 26.14 -26.62 -16.24
CA LYS A 1102 27.21 -27.03 -15.31
C LYS A 1102 26.86 -28.29 -14.51
N LEU A 1103 25.58 -28.56 -14.31
CA LEU A 1103 25.07 -29.79 -13.68
C LEU A 1103 24.87 -30.94 -14.70
N GLY A 1104 25.05 -30.68 -15.99
CA GLY A 1104 24.83 -31.65 -17.05
C GLY A 1104 23.35 -31.98 -17.30
N ALA A 1105 22.44 -31.02 -17.07
CA ALA A 1105 21.01 -31.17 -17.33
C ALA A 1105 20.43 -29.86 -17.89
N LEU A 1106 19.17 -29.89 -18.34
CA LEU A 1106 18.34 -28.72 -18.65
C LEU A 1106 16.89 -29.00 -18.23
N VAL A 1107 16.17 -27.95 -17.85
CA VAL A 1107 14.72 -27.97 -17.63
C VAL A 1107 14.08 -27.36 -18.87
N GLU A 1108 13.34 -28.14 -19.66
CA GLU A 1108 12.79 -27.69 -20.94
C GLU A 1108 11.62 -26.71 -20.76
N ASN A 1109 11.38 -25.91 -21.80
CA ASN A 1109 10.18 -25.06 -21.89
C ASN A 1109 8.98 -25.82 -22.46
N ASN A 1110 8.77 -27.05 -21.98
CA ASN A 1110 7.67 -27.94 -22.34
C ASN A 1110 7.13 -28.61 -21.08
N SER A 1111 5.81 -28.77 -20.96
CA SER A 1111 5.17 -29.52 -19.87
C SER A 1111 4.61 -30.86 -20.30
N PHE A 1112 4.64 -31.82 -19.38
CA PHE A 1112 3.88 -33.06 -19.52
C PHE A 1112 2.38 -32.77 -19.55
N GLU A 1113 1.72 -33.37 -20.53
CA GLU A 1113 0.27 -33.49 -20.61
C GLU A 1113 -0.09 -34.97 -20.77
N ASP A 1114 -1.13 -35.44 -20.09
CA ASP A 1114 -1.61 -36.82 -20.18
C ASP A 1114 -3.15 -36.85 -20.07
N GLY A 1115 -3.83 -37.07 -21.20
CA GLY A 1115 -5.29 -37.12 -21.24
C GLY A 1115 -5.90 -38.34 -20.52
N THR A 1116 -5.08 -39.34 -20.16
CA THR A 1116 -5.54 -40.58 -19.51
C THR A 1116 -5.24 -40.56 -18.01
N ASN A 1117 -4.00 -40.26 -17.63
CA ASN A 1117 -3.57 -40.25 -16.23
C ASN A 1117 -3.42 -38.81 -15.75
N ASN A 1118 -4.50 -38.24 -15.25
CA ASN A 1118 -4.52 -36.87 -14.79
C ASN A 1118 -5.39 -36.66 -13.55
N LEU A 1119 -5.15 -35.53 -12.89
CA LEU A 1119 -5.99 -34.99 -11.84
C LEU A 1119 -7.12 -34.16 -12.46
N ASN A 1120 -8.34 -34.31 -11.95
CA ASN A 1120 -9.51 -33.50 -12.31
C ASN A 1120 -9.87 -33.47 -13.82
N LYS A 1121 -9.57 -34.55 -14.56
CA LYS A 1121 -9.78 -34.63 -16.02
C LYS A 1121 -9.00 -33.57 -16.81
N GLU A 1122 -7.93 -33.04 -16.21
CA GLU A 1122 -7.09 -32.00 -16.80
C GLU A 1122 -5.75 -32.59 -17.23
N ALA A 1123 -5.54 -32.73 -18.55
CA ALA A 1123 -4.32 -33.31 -19.09
C ALA A 1123 -3.04 -32.60 -18.60
N MET A 1124 -3.10 -31.29 -18.33
CA MET A 1124 -1.98 -30.51 -17.79
C MET A 1124 -1.62 -30.83 -16.34
N TYR A 1125 -2.45 -31.58 -15.62
CA TYR A 1125 -2.20 -32.04 -14.25
C TYR A 1125 -1.90 -33.54 -14.24
N PRO A 1126 -0.73 -33.96 -14.77
CA PRO A 1126 -0.42 -35.36 -14.96
C PRO A 1126 -0.27 -36.11 -13.63
N VAL A 1127 -0.69 -37.37 -13.65
CA VAL A 1127 -0.39 -38.37 -12.63
C VAL A 1127 0.64 -39.32 -13.19
N PHE A 1128 1.86 -39.26 -12.68
CA PHE A 1128 2.95 -40.11 -13.14
C PHE A 1128 2.89 -41.47 -12.44
N SER A 1129 2.84 -42.55 -13.21
CA SER A 1129 2.91 -43.94 -12.72
C SER A 1129 4.11 -44.71 -13.30
N ASN A 1130 4.83 -44.13 -14.26
CA ASN A 1130 6.10 -44.65 -14.76
C ASN A 1130 7.25 -44.29 -13.81
N ILE A 1131 7.34 -45.05 -12.72
CA ILE A 1131 8.31 -44.87 -11.64
C ILE A 1131 9.41 -45.93 -11.76
N ALA A 1132 10.67 -45.50 -11.88
CA ALA A 1132 11.82 -46.40 -11.93
C ALA A 1132 12.07 -47.03 -10.56
N GLU A 1133 12.35 -48.34 -10.50
CA GLU A 1133 12.65 -49.02 -9.24
C GLU A 1133 14.00 -48.57 -8.66
N SER A 1134 13.99 -48.13 -7.41
CA SER A 1134 15.18 -47.71 -6.66
C SER A 1134 14.89 -47.70 -5.16
N LYS A 1135 15.93 -47.51 -4.33
CA LYS A 1135 15.75 -47.26 -2.89
C LYS A 1135 14.95 -45.99 -2.61
N ILE A 1136 15.06 -44.96 -3.47
CA ILE A 1136 14.40 -43.66 -3.31
C ILE A 1136 12.91 -43.77 -3.65
N THR A 1137 12.55 -44.58 -4.65
CA THR A 1137 11.17 -44.77 -5.12
C THR A 1137 10.48 -45.94 -4.43
N LYS A 1138 11.09 -46.53 -3.40
CA LYS A 1138 10.53 -47.68 -2.69
C LYS A 1138 9.14 -47.35 -2.14
N GLY A 1139 8.14 -48.08 -2.64
CA GLY A 1139 6.74 -47.93 -2.23
C GLY A 1139 6.03 -46.69 -2.78
N VAL A 1140 6.61 -46.03 -3.79
CA VAL A 1140 5.99 -44.94 -4.56
C VAL A 1140 5.38 -45.53 -5.83
N LYS A 1141 4.06 -45.40 -6.00
CA LYS A 1141 3.32 -45.92 -7.16
C LYS A 1141 2.92 -44.83 -8.13
N ASP A 1142 2.46 -43.71 -7.59
CA ASP A 1142 2.01 -42.57 -8.38
C ASP A 1142 2.44 -41.23 -7.76
N ILE A 1143 2.60 -40.23 -8.62
CA ILE A 1143 2.97 -38.86 -8.25
C ILE A 1143 2.05 -37.88 -8.97
N TYR A 1144 1.41 -37.00 -8.19
CA TYR A 1144 0.44 -36.03 -8.67
C TYR A 1144 1.09 -34.66 -8.81
N SER A 1145 0.90 -34.00 -9.95
CA SER A 1145 1.43 -32.65 -10.16
C SER A 1145 0.41 -31.72 -10.82
N GLN A 1146 0.49 -30.42 -10.51
CA GLN A 1146 -0.28 -29.34 -11.18
C GLN A 1146 0.50 -28.68 -12.34
N GLY A 1147 1.57 -29.35 -12.76
CA GLY A 1147 2.49 -28.94 -13.81
C GLY A 1147 3.75 -29.79 -13.68
N MET A 1148 4.46 -30.05 -14.77
CA MET A 1148 5.75 -30.73 -14.69
C MET A 1148 6.52 -30.44 -15.97
N ALA A 1149 7.65 -29.75 -15.86
CA ALA A 1149 8.52 -29.53 -17.01
C ALA A 1149 9.27 -30.82 -17.38
N VAL A 1150 9.53 -31.00 -18.68
CA VAL A 1150 10.36 -32.10 -19.18
C VAL A 1150 11.83 -31.84 -18.84
N LEU A 1151 12.54 -32.84 -18.33
CA LEU A 1151 13.98 -32.74 -18.05
C LEU A 1151 14.80 -33.34 -19.19
N ASN A 1152 15.86 -32.63 -19.57
CA ASN A 1152 16.83 -33.08 -20.56
C ASN A 1152 18.18 -33.36 -19.87
N LEU A 1153 18.44 -34.63 -19.61
CA LEU A 1153 19.61 -35.09 -18.88
C LEU A 1153 20.76 -35.34 -19.87
N LYS A 1154 21.79 -34.48 -19.86
CA LYS A 1154 22.92 -34.55 -20.80
C LYS A 1154 24.08 -35.41 -20.29
N ALA A 1155 24.23 -35.50 -18.97
CA ALA A 1155 25.28 -36.29 -18.33
C ALA A 1155 24.75 -37.69 -17.95
N PRO A 1156 25.51 -38.77 -18.22
CA PRO A 1156 25.04 -40.15 -18.02
C PRO A 1156 24.83 -40.55 -16.56
N GLU A 1157 25.39 -39.79 -15.60
CA GLU A 1157 25.28 -40.05 -14.17
C GLU A 1157 23.94 -39.61 -13.57
N TRP A 1158 23.08 -38.99 -14.37
CA TRP A 1158 21.70 -38.71 -13.95
C TRP A 1158 20.84 -39.97 -14.04
N GLN A 1159 20.19 -40.30 -12.93
CA GLN A 1159 19.20 -41.36 -12.83
C GLN A 1159 17.79 -40.75 -12.85
N ALA A 1160 17.02 -41.02 -13.89
CA ALA A 1160 15.60 -40.65 -13.94
C ALA A 1160 14.77 -41.57 -13.03
N LEU A 1161 14.11 -40.99 -12.02
CA LEU A 1161 13.25 -41.68 -11.06
C LEU A 1161 11.79 -41.71 -11.50
N VAL A 1162 11.28 -40.59 -12.02
CA VAL A 1162 9.91 -40.44 -12.51
C VAL A 1162 9.97 -40.03 -13.97
N LYS A 1163 9.17 -40.68 -14.81
CA LYS A 1163 9.13 -40.44 -16.27
C LYS A 1163 7.71 -40.26 -16.75
N GLY A 1164 7.54 -39.64 -17.92
CA GLY A 1164 6.25 -39.57 -18.59
C GLY A 1164 5.65 -40.96 -18.83
N ASN A 1165 4.35 -41.11 -18.58
CA ASN A 1165 3.62 -42.33 -18.90
C ASN A 1165 3.61 -42.56 -20.41
N LYS A 1166 3.30 -43.80 -20.83
CA LYS A 1166 3.16 -44.13 -22.26
C LYS A 1166 2.07 -43.33 -22.98
N THR A 1167 1.06 -42.84 -22.25
CA THR A 1167 -0.06 -42.04 -22.75
C THR A 1167 0.20 -40.54 -22.75
N SER A 1168 1.32 -40.09 -22.20
CA SER A 1168 1.68 -38.68 -22.16
C SER A 1168 2.21 -38.17 -23.51
N ASN A 1169 2.13 -36.87 -23.75
CA ASN A 1169 2.77 -36.18 -24.88
C ASN A 1169 4.32 -36.33 -24.90
N TYR A 1170 4.94 -36.73 -23.79
CA TYR A 1170 6.38 -37.00 -23.67
C TYR A 1170 6.67 -38.36 -23.01
N PRO A 1171 6.39 -39.49 -23.67
CA PRO A 1171 6.54 -40.82 -23.06
C PRO A 1171 8.00 -41.13 -22.72
N ASP A 1172 8.22 -41.72 -21.54
CA ASP A 1172 9.52 -42.11 -20.98
C ASP A 1172 10.53 -40.97 -20.75
N LYS A 1173 10.16 -39.72 -21.06
CA LYS A 1173 11.01 -38.57 -20.78
C LYS A 1173 11.09 -38.32 -19.27
N PRO A 1174 12.25 -37.93 -18.72
CA PRO A 1174 12.40 -37.71 -17.29
C PRO A 1174 11.60 -36.49 -16.79
N ALA A 1175 10.95 -36.67 -15.65
CA ALA A 1175 10.23 -35.63 -14.89
C ALA A 1175 10.93 -35.31 -13.56
N ILE A 1176 11.48 -36.34 -12.91
CA ILE A 1176 12.30 -36.23 -11.68
C ILE A 1176 13.54 -37.09 -11.85
N ALA A 1177 14.71 -36.53 -11.57
CA ALA A 1177 15.99 -37.21 -11.67
C ALA A 1177 16.92 -36.88 -10.51
N VAL A 1178 17.85 -37.78 -10.24
CA VAL A 1178 18.86 -37.62 -9.18
C VAL A 1178 20.26 -37.89 -9.70
N ARG A 1179 21.27 -37.29 -9.07
CA ARG A 1179 22.69 -37.50 -9.41
C ARG A 1179 23.58 -37.24 -8.20
N THR A 1180 24.64 -38.04 -8.04
CA THR A 1180 25.78 -37.68 -7.17
C THR A 1180 26.72 -36.76 -7.95
N PHE A 1181 27.13 -35.64 -7.35
CA PHE A 1181 27.94 -34.62 -8.02
C PHE A 1181 29.06 -34.13 -7.08
N GLY A 1182 30.29 -34.57 -7.34
CA GLY A 1182 31.37 -34.46 -6.35
C GLY A 1182 31.05 -35.32 -5.13
N LYS A 1183 31.17 -34.77 -3.92
CA LYS A 1183 30.76 -35.43 -2.66
C LYS A 1183 29.28 -35.22 -2.30
N GLY A 1184 28.59 -34.35 -3.03
CA GLY A 1184 27.19 -33.98 -2.77
C GLY A 1184 26.19 -34.70 -3.65
N LYS A 1185 24.91 -34.40 -3.43
CA LYS A 1185 23.78 -35.02 -4.12
C LYS A 1185 22.84 -33.96 -4.69
N ILE A 1186 22.26 -34.25 -5.85
CA ILE A 1186 21.35 -33.33 -6.55
C ILE A 1186 20.07 -34.06 -6.89
N VAL A 1187 18.93 -33.45 -6.55
CA VAL A 1187 17.61 -33.76 -7.10
C VAL A 1187 17.23 -32.66 -8.08
N LEU A 1188 16.81 -33.05 -9.28
CA LEU A 1188 16.22 -32.15 -10.28
C LEU A 1188 14.79 -32.60 -10.57
N CYS A 1189 13.84 -31.71 -10.40
CA CYS A 1189 12.41 -31.94 -10.61
C CYS A 1189 11.85 -30.88 -11.56
N GLY A 1190 10.91 -31.26 -12.43
CA GLY A 1190 10.30 -30.33 -13.39
C GLY A 1190 9.35 -29.29 -12.78
N ASP A 1191 8.87 -29.50 -11.55
CA ASP A 1191 7.92 -28.62 -10.85
C ASP A 1191 7.99 -28.79 -9.32
N ALA A 1192 7.57 -27.78 -8.57
CA ALA A 1192 7.45 -27.81 -7.11
C ALA A 1192 6.00 -27.86 -6.59
N ALA A 1193 4.98 -27.70 -7.44
CA ALA A 1193 3.59 -27.65 -6.96
C ALA A 1193 3.16 -28.95 -6.26
N TRP A 1194 3.71 -30.11 -6.65
CA TRP A 1194 3.45 -31.40 -5.98
C TRP A 1194 3.81 -31.42 -4.49
N LEU A 1195 4.61 -30.46 -4.00
CA LEU A 1195 4.99 -30.30 -2.59
C LEU A 1195 3.97 -29.49 -1.78
N LYS A 1196 3.03 -28.80 -2.43
CA LYS A 1196 2.02 -27.98 -1.76
C LYS A 1196 1.07 -28.84 -0.93
N PRO A 1197 0.47 -28.30 0.15
CA PRO A 1197 -0.43 -29.07 1.01
C PRO A 1197 -1.50 -29.90 0.31
N THR A 1198 -2.23 -29.31 -0.65
CA THR A 1198 -3.34 -29.99 -1.35
C THR A 1198 -2.89 -31.08 -2.34
N LEU A 1199 -1.62 -31.09 -2.74
CA LEU A 1199 -1.04 -32.09 -3.63
C LEU A 1199 -0.14 -33.09 -2.90
N LEU A 1200 0.53 -32.68 -1.83
CA LEU A 1200 1.42 -33.53 -1.05
C LEU A 1200 0.69 -34.72 -0.43
N GLU A 1201 -0.59 -34.54 -0.09
CA GLU A 1201 -1.49 -35.56 0.44
C GLU A 1201 -2.03 -36.53 -0.63
N LYS A 1202 -1.79 -36.26 -1.92
CA LYS A 1202 -2.24 -37.13 -3.01
C LYS A 1202 -1.19 -38.17 -3.38
N GLY A 1203 -1.67 -39.37 -3.73
CA GLY A 1203 -0.82 -40.47 -4.17
C GLY A 1203 0.29 -40.79 -3.17
N ASP A 1204 1.50 -41.01 -3.68
CA ASP A 1204 2.70 -41.22 -2.88
C ASP A 1204 3.63 -39.99 -2.81
N ASN A 1205 3.12 -38.78 -3.07
CA ASN A 1205 3.90 -37.53 -3.06
C ASN A 1205 4.68 -37.34 -1.74
N MET A 1206 4.00 -37.37 -0.59
CA MET A 1206 4.64 -37.27 0.73
C MET A 1206 5.76 -38.30 0.92
N LYS A 1207 5.53 -39.55 0.50
CA LYS A 1207 6.52 -40.62 0.65
C LYS A 1207 7.74 -40.36 -0.22
N LEU A 1208 7.55 -39.93 -1.47
CA LEU A 1208 8.65 -39.57 -2.36
C LEU A 1208 9.46 -38.40 -1.80
N LEU A 1209 8.81 -37.35 -1.27
CA LEU A 1209 9.50 -36.23 -0.62
C LEU A 1209 10.41 -36.72 0.51
N VAL A 1210 9.85 -37.51 1.45
CA VAL A 1210 10.63 -38.03 2.59
C VAL A 1210 11.79 -38.91 2.11
N ASN A 1211 11.57 -39.76 1.10
CA ASN A 1211 12.63 -40.60 0.55
C ASN A 1211 13.74 -39.78 -0.12
N LEU A 1212 13.39 -38.74 -0.89
CA LEU A 1212 14.35 -37.83 -1.52
C LEU A 1212 15.17 -37.08 -0.48
N MET A 1213 14.53 -36.54 0.56
CA MET A 1213 15.22 -35.82 1.64
C MET A 1213 16.12 -36.73 2.46
N ASN A 1214 15.70 -37.97 2.73
CA ASN A 1214 16.55 -38.95 3.39
C ASN A 1214 17.77 -39.28 2.51
N TRP A 1215 17.59 -39.45 1.21
CA TRP A 1215 18.70 -39.71 0.28
C TRP A 1215 19.69 -38.53 0.21
N LEU A 1216 19.19 -37.30 0.16
CA LEU A 1216 19.99 -36.07 0.19
C LEU A 1216 20.78 -35.89 1.50
N ALA A 1217 20.24 -36.38 2.63
CA ALA A 1217 20.87 -36.29 3.94
C ALA A 1217 21.95 -37.36 4.18
N VAL A 1218 22.05 -38.41 3.37
CA VAL A 1218 23.13 -39.40 3.54
C VAL A 1218 24.44 -38.83 3.00
N LYS A 1219 25.47 -38.74 3.83
CA LYS A 1219 26.86 -38.50 3.40
C LYS A 1219 27.52 -39.82 3.03
N ASP A 1220 28.20 -39.84 1.89
CA ASP A 1220 28.97 -40.99 1.41
C ASP A 1220 30.42 -40.95 1.94
#